data_AF-N9V1M2-F1
#
_entry.id   AF-N9V1M2-F1
#
_cell.length_a   1.000
_cell.length_b   1.000
_cell.length_c   1.000
_cell.angle_alpha   90.00
_cell.angle_beta   90.00
_cell.angle_gamma   90.00
#
_symmetry.space_group_name_H-M   'P 1'
#
loop_
_entity.id
_entity.type
_entity.pdbx_description
1 polymer ?
#
loop_
_entity_poly.entity_id
_entity_poly.type
_entity_poly.pdbx_seq_one_letter_code
_entity_poly.pdbx_strand_id
1 'polypeptide(L)'
;MLSWKPSYPPCPDLTSSIETIPTAKSFITQLDEHLMNNNGIVLFEKIVNFIFSQPTLGYMAIPHYIRFNEKTPIPLINFVRYIIQYAPFDELPDCILPCIVSTALELIKRHEPKDTLDDQDNLLYELYKILIQAVVVDKKVISLINQTLHIIINQLISIHPLQFRELRNTVYQLISYLPNKDELMNQITNQLITQYHQQFIEALFAKPDNLRKYCGMENCGATCYINSVIQQLHNNESFKESILQSNCSGSCFILKTLFERMEQSKNWIVTRDVIENILGPSNKIDVSVQDDAYLFLTNLLDILNEDNKALINSCVNEFKVITKTTLKCTECQKVRERNEINTSISVDSVNNESLDQALSNLIKEEEMNDIDCLFCNKKTKQIKQISYELSESLIIGINRNKTIEGGRIYKFNKRFDFPLKMKWNDKEMILNGIVLHSGTTEMGHYTSIIKDNNGKWWKCNDKVVVEYNEKRILEDGYGTVSNSLSASILFYKTKEPNQIQNTNKEQVQNNNECNSMNIIVHDKQLYEWTEKQIIDSSSQWKSQECIDLLTLILYKGEYSFFKDIHSLITTIENKSISIIQELVSKQNELPTIITDCIVGTTTLKHALICIELFDKSSENNTWIATKLVELIPKYTTSHQHNLLSKLFVKCEEWFGLGEATPYEMTILHLLVHSSSLSEESYQLLLILFK
;
A
#
# COMPACT_ATOMS: atom_id res chain seq x y z
N MET A 1 14.93 -20.27 48.76
CA MET A 1 14.22 -18.98 48.79
C MET A 1 15.24 -17.86 48.66
N LEU A 2 15.57 -17.47 47.43
CA LEU A 2 16.19 -16.18 47.12
C LEU A 2 15.19 -15.52 46.17
N SER A 3 14.47 -14.53 46.70
CA SER A 3 13.45 -13.76 46.01
C SER A 3 14.10 -12.91 44.93
N TRP A 4 14.15 -13.44 43.71
CA TRP A 4 14.47 -12.67 42.53
C TRP A 4 13.24 -11.83 42.17
N LYS A 5 13.27 -10.53 42.52
CA LYS A 5 12.35 -9.55 41.97
C LYS A 5 12.89 -9.15 40.60
N PRO A 6 12.10 -9.21 39.53
CA PRO A 6 12.54 -8.68 38.24
C PRO A 6 12.77 -7.17 38.39
N SER A 7 13.90 -6.67 37.90
CA SER A 7 14.18 -5.24 37.80
C SER A 7 13.45 -4.64 36.60
N TYR A 8 12.12 -4.79 36.59
CA TYR A 8 11.27 -3.82 35.90
C TYR A 8 11.18 -2.59 36.81
N PRO A 9 11.15 -1.36 36.27
CA PRO A 9 10.73 -0.21 37.08
C PRO A 9 9.39 -0.57 37.74
N PRO A 10 9.22 -0.31 39.04
CA PRO A 10 8.05 -0.76 39.78
C PRO A 10 6.79 -0.27 39.07
N CYS A 11 5.88 -1.21 38.76
CA CYS A 11 4.54 -0.85 38.32
C CYS A 11 3.94 0.07 39.41
N PRO A 12 3.31 1.20 39.04
CA PRO A 12 2.72 2.10 40.03
C PRO A 12 1.77 1.33 40.94
N ASP A 13 1.78 1.62 42.24
CA ASP A 13 0.92 0.92 43.20
C ASP A 13 -0.56 1.32 42.99
N LEU A 14 -1.28 0.49 42.24
CA LEU A 14 -2.71 0.63 41.94
C LEU A 14 -3.63 0.27 43.12
N THR A 15 -3.08 0.01 44.31
CA THR A 15 -3.84 -0.25 45.54
C THR A 15 -3.78 0.89 46.55
N SER A 16 -2.95 1.90 46.28
CA SER A 16 -2.75 3.06 47.15
C SER A 16 -3.86 4.12 46.97
N SER A 17 -4.31 4.76 48.06
CA SER A 17 -5.23 5.91 47.97
C SER A 17 -4.45 7.18 47.63
N ILE A 18 -4.75 7.79 46.48
CA ILE A 18 -4.02 8.98 46.00
C ILE A 18 -4.90 10.20 46.21
N GLU A 19 -4.78 10.78 47.40
CA GLU A 19 -5.63 11.90 47.83
C GLU A 19 -4.94 13.26 47.72
N THR A 20 -3.60 13.30 47.64
CA THR A 20 -2.81 14.55 47.66
C THR A 20 -2.08 14.83 46.34
N ILE A 21 -1.82 16.11 46.07
CA ILE A 21 -1.05 16.57 44.89
C ILE A 21 0.38 15.97 44.85
N PRO A 22 1.17 15.95 45.94
CA PRO A 22 2.50 15.35 45.93
C PRO A 22 2.50 13.86 45.61
N THR A 23 1.54 13.10 46.17
CA THR A 23 1.41 11.66 45.91
C THR A 23 0.99 11.39 44.47
N ALA A 24 0.12 12.23 43.89
CA ALA A 24 -0.26 12.14 42.48
C ALA A 24 0.92 12.41 41.55
N LYS A 25 1.74 13.43 41.81
CA LYS A 25 2.95 13.72 41.02
C LYS A 25 3.97 12.58 41.08
N SER A 26 4.19 12.01 42.26
CA SER A 26 5.08 10.86 42.43
C SER A 26 4.59 9.65 41.63
N PHE A 27 3.28 9.39 41.65
CA PHE A 27 2.67 8.30 40.88
C PHE A 27 2.85 8.51 39.37
N ILE A 28 2.56 9.71 38.87
CA ILE A 28 2.72 10.07 37.45
C ILE A 28 4.18 9.87 37.00
N THR A 29 5.15 10.28 37.82
CA THR A 29 6.59 10.10 37.51
C THR A 29 6.97 8.62 37.38
N GLN A 30 6.47 7.78 38.29
CA GLN A 30 6.70 6.32 38.22
C GLN A 30 6.02 5.69 37.01
N LEU A 31 4.82 6.16 36.66
CA LEU A 31 4.09 5.71 35.48
C LEU A 31 4.85 6.09 34.20
N ASP A 32 5.39 7.30 34.09
CA ASP A 32 6.20 7.74 32.94
C ASP A 32 7.42 6.85 32.74
N GLU A 33 8.17 6.56 33.81
CA GLU A 33 9.32 5.65 33.78
C GLU A 33 8.92 4.23 33.39
N HIS A 34 7.78 3.74 33.88
CA HIS A 34 7.28 2.42 33.55
C HIS A 34 6.86 2.31 32.07
N LEU A 35 6.20 3.34 31.53
CA LEU A 35 5.72 3.37 30.15
C LEU A 35 6.87 3.48 29.14
N MET A 36 7.89 4.31 29.42
CA MET A 36 9.07 4.45 28.56
C MET A 36 9.88 3.16 28.42
N ASN A 37 9.87 2.31 29.46
CA ASN A 37 10.69 1.10 29.50
C ASN A 37 9.98 -0.17 28.97
N ASN A 38 8.65 -0.19 28.89
CA ASN A 38 7.89 -1.41 28.59
C ASN A 38 7.11 -1.40 27.26
N ASN A 39 7.33 -0.40 26.39
CA ASN A 39 6.61 -0.26 25.11
C ASN A 39 5.07 -0.39 25.22
N GLY A 40 4.50 -0.10 26.40
CA GLY A 40 3.07 0.06 26.63
C GLY A 40 2.16 -1.17 26.54
N ILE A 41 2.67 -2.41 26.53
CA ILE A 41 1.83 -3.57 26.16
C ILE A 41 1.03 -4.20 27.32
N VAL A 42 1.34 -3.92 28.59
CA VAL A 42 0.66 -4.60 29.70
C VAL A 42 0.25 -3.62 30.79
N LEU A 43 -1.04 -3.69 31.18
CA LEU A 43 -1.70 -3.05 32.34
C LEU A 43 -2.46 -1.71 32.14
N PHE A 44 -2.60 -1.20 30.91
CA PHE A 44 -3.25 0.11 30.70
C PHE A 44 -4.70 0.22 31.19
N GLU A 45 -5.55 -0.78 30.93
CA GLU A 45 -6.94 -0.78 31.39
C GLU A 45 -7.05 -0.59 32.91
N LYS A 46 -6.21 -1.29 33.67
CA LYS A 46 -6.19 -1.18 35.14
C LYS A 46 -5.67 0.16 35.62
N ILE A 47 -4.65 0.71 34.94
CA ILE A 47 -4.08 2.02 35.26
C ILE A 47 -5.10 3.13 34.98
N VAL A 48 -5.77 3.07 33.82
CA VAL A 48 -6.80 4.02 33.41
C VAL A 48 -7.98 3.98 34.39
N ASN A 49 -8.54 2.81 34.66
CA ASN A 49 -9.62 2.65 35.64
C ASN A 49 -9.22 3.15 37.03
N PHE A 50 -7.97 2.91 37.45
CA PHE A 50 -7.46 3.41 38.71
C PHE A 50 -7.34 4.94 38.75
N ILE A 51 -6.82 5.57 37.68
CA ILE A 51 -6.77 7.03 37.54
C ILE A 51 -8.18 7.64 37.65
N PHE A 52 -9.19 7.03 37.02
CA PHE A 52 -10.58 7.48 37.10
C PHE A 52 -11.23 7.25 38.47
N SER A 53 -10.84 6.18 39.17
CA SER A 53 -11.32 5.92 40.54
C SER A 53 -10.79 6.90 41.60
N GLN A 54 -9.79 7.74 41.27
CA GLN A 54 -9.09 8.63 42.21
C GLN A 54 -9.18 10.10 41.74
N PRO A 55 -10.04 10.95 42.33
CA PRO A 55 -10.28 12.32 41.86
C PRO A 55 -9.02 13.20 41.76
N THR A 56 -8.15 13.16 42.79
CA THR A 56 -6.91 13.97 42.82
C THR A 56 -5.89 13.49 41.79
N LEU A 57 -5.77 12.18 41.60
CA LEU A 57 -4.90 11.61 40.56
C LEU A 57 -5.42 11.94 39.16
N GLY A 58 -6.72 11.75 38.91
CA GLY A 58 -7.36 12.12 37.64
C GLY A 58 -7.11 13.58 37.27
N TYR A 59 -7.32 14.50 38.22
CA TYR A 59 -7.10 15.94 38.00
C TYR A 59 -5.63 16.28 37.63
N MET A 60 -4.65 15.52 38.13
CA MET A 60 -3.23 15.75 37.86
C MET A 60 -2.72 15.00 36.62
N ALA A 61 -3.11 13.74 36.46
CA ALA A 61 -2.63 12.84 35.43
C ALA A 61 -3.23 13.20 34.06
N ILE A 62 -4.53 13.48 34.01
CA ILE A 62 -5.22 13.71 32.75
C ILE A 62 -4.64 14.94 32.01
N PRO A 63 -4.45 16.12 32.63
CA PRO A 63 -3.78 17.25 31.97
C PRO A 63 -2.29 17.01 31.66
N HIS A 64 -1.60 16.20 32.48
CA HIS A 64 -0.20 15.83 32.23
C HIS A 64 -0.06 15.02 30.94
N TYR A 65 -0.98 14.07 30.71
CA TYR A 65 -0.95 13.18 29.55
C TYR A 65 -1.70 13.71 28.32
N ILE A 66 -2.60 14.70 28.46
CA ILE A 66 -3.29 15.34 27.33
C ILE A 66 -2.42 16.40 26.62
N ARG A 67 -1.36 16.92 27.26
CA ARG A 67 -0.43 17.88 26.63
C ARG A 67 0.46 17.16 25.62
N PHE A 68 -0.02 17.03 24.39
CA PHE A 68 0.77 16.50 23.27
C PHE A 68 1.76 17.56 22.79
N ASN A 69 2.99 17.48 23.27
CA ASN A 69 4.08 18.36 22.84
C ASN A 69 4.85 17.69 21.69
N GLU A 70 5.31 18.44 20.68
CA GLU A 70 6.08 17.94 19.51
C GLU A 70 7.40 17.19 19.86
N LYS A 71 7.80 17.20 21.14
CA LYS A 71 9.03 16.56 21.64
C LYS A 71 8.80 15.20 22.32
N THR A 72 7.58 14.68 22.31
CA THR A 72 7.23 13.48 23.09
C THR A 72 7.34 12.22 22.23
N PRO A 73 8.13 11.20 22.62
CA PRO A 73 8.10 9.90 21.96
C PRO A 73 6.72 9.24 22.14
N ILE A 74 6.45 8.23 21.32
CA ILE A 74 5.14 7.61 21.06
C ILE A 74 4.37 6.98 22.26
N PRO A 75 4.89 6.81 23.51
CA PRO A 75 4.08 6.30 24.62
C PRO A 75 2.81 7.11 24.97
N LEU A 76 2.75 8.41 24.65
CA LEU A 76 1.62 9.30 24.96
C LEU A 76 0.35 8.99 24.15
N ILE A 77 0.53 8.57 22.88
CA ILE A 77 -0.57 8.17 21.99
C ILE A 77 -1.28 6.93 22.54
N ASN A 78 -0.53 5.96 23.06
CA ASN A 78 -1.13 4.76 23.64
C ASN A 78 -1.94 5.09 24.89
N PHE A 79 -1.45 5.98 25.77
CA PHE A 79 -2.21 6.40 26.94
C PHE A 79 -3.54 7.06 26.57
N VAL A 80 -3.54 7.93 25.54
CA VAL A 80 -4.78 8.50 25.03
C VAL A 80 -5.67 7.43 24.39
N ARG A 81 -5.14 6.54 23.54
CA ARG A 81 -5.88 5.38 22.96
C ARG A 81 -6.59 4.55 24.04
N TYR A 82 -5.92 4.33 25.18
CA TYR A 82 -6.48 3.53 26.26
C TYR A 82 -7.46 4.30 27.15
N ILE A 83 -7.27 5.61 27.38
CA ILE A 83 -8.35 6.46 27.93
C ILE A 83 -9.57 6.36 27.03
N ILE A 84 -9.41 6.39 25.71
CA ILE A 84 -10.55 6.40 24.78
C ILE A 84 -11.29 5.06 24.76
N GLN A 85 -10.54 3.96 24.81
CA GLN A 85 -11.12 2.61 24.77
C GLN A 85 -11.81 2.24 26.08
N TYR A 86 -11.32 2.74 27.21
CA TYR A 86 -11.71 2.27 28.55
C TYR A 86 -12.33 3.34 29.45
N ALA A 87 -12.27 4.63 29.09
CA ALA A 87 -12.90 5.71 29.82
C ALA A 87 -14.25 6.09 29.19
N PRO A 88 -15.36 6.02 29.93
CA PRO A 88 -16.64 6.58 29.51
C PRO A 88 -16.52 8.11 29.43
N PHE A 89 -16.63 8.65 28.21
CA PHE A 89 -16.49 10.09 27.94
C PHE A 89 -17.52 10.94 28.71
N ASP A 90 -18.67 10.35 29.03
CA ASP A 90 -19.75 10.92 29.82
C ASP A 90 -19.43 11.04 31.32
N GLU A 91 -18.39 10.37 31.80
CA GLU A 91 -17.89 10.48 33.18
C GLU A 91 -16.71 11.46 33.31
N LEU A 92 -16.26 12.06 32.20
CA LEU A 92 -15.17 13.05 32.22
C LEU A 92 -15.65 14.38 32.82
N PRO A 93 -14.83 15.02 33.68
CA PRO A 93 -15.07 16.41 34.10
C PRO A 93 -15.24 17.36 32.91
N ASP A 94 -16.16 18.32 33.01
CA ASP A 94 -16.56 19.25 31.94
C ASP A 94 -15.40 19.96 31.22
N CYS A 95 -14.27 20.18 31.90
CA CYS A 95 -13.11 20.87 31.34
C CYS A 95 -12.16 19.96 30.54
N ILE A 96 -12.26 18.64 30.69
CA ILE A 96 -11.31 17.68 30.14
C ILE A 96 -11.64 17.35 28.69
N LEU A 97 -12.90 17.08 28.39
CA LEU A 97 -13.34 16.71 27.04
C LEU A 97 -12.98 17.78 25.99
N PRO A 98 -13.21 19.09 26.22
CA PRO A 98 -12.71 20.15 25.34
C PRO A 98 -11.20 20.15 25.12
N CYS A 99 -10.41 19.78 26.14
CA CYS A 99 -8.95 19.70 26.02
C CYS A 99 -8.53 18.53 25.13
N ILE A 100 -9.13 17.34 25.32
CA ILE A 100 -8.89 16.16 24.45
C ILE A 100 -9.17 16.52 22.99
N VAL A 101 -10.34 17.12 22.73
CA VAL A 101 -10.74 17.54 21.39
C VAL A 101 -9.76 18.56 20.80
N SER A 102 -9.40 19.60 21.58
CA SER A 102 -8.46 20.63 21.11
C SER A 102 -7.10 20.06 20.73
N THR A 103 -6.58 19.11 21.52
CA THR A 103 -5.28 18.52 21.23
C THR A 103 -5.34 17.54 20.07
N ALA A 104 -6.41 16.73 19.95
CA ALA A 104 -6.62 15.87 18.79
C ALA A 104 -6.65 16.69 17.49
N LEU A 105 -7.34 17.84 17.51
CA LEU A 105 -7.37 18.77 16.39
C LEU A 105 -5.97 19.32 16.08
N GLU A 106 -5.19 19.74 17.08
CA GLU A 106 -3.81 20.23 16.87
C GLU A 106 -2.89 19.18 16.22
N LEU A 107 -3.02 17.90 16.61
CA LEU A 107 -2.27 16.81 15.99
C LEU A 107 -2.69 16.56 14.54
N ILE A 108 -4.00 16.58 14.27
CA ILE A 108 -4.52 16.49 12.90
C ILE A 108 -3.97 17.64 12.04
N LYS A 109 -3.84 18.86 12.58
CA LYS A 109 -3.22 20.00 11.86
C LYS A 109 -1.76 19.78 11.51
N ARG A 110 -1.00 19.18 12.44
CA ARG A 110 0.43 18.89 12.26
C ARG A 110 0.69 17.69 11.36
N HIS A 111 -0.33 16.89 11.07
CA HIS A 111 -0.22 15.74 10.20
C HIS A 111 0.02 16.18 8.76
N GLU A 112 1.25 16.06 8.29
CA GLU A 112 1.54 16.18 6.86
C GLU A 112 1.01 14.94 6.13
N PRO A 113 0.22 15.07 5.05
CA PRO A 113 -0.15 13.96 4.17
C PRO A 113 1.12 13.44 3.50
N LYS A 114 1.83 12.55 4.18
CA LYS A 114 2.96 11.82 3.65
C LYS A 114 2.46 10.49 3.13
N ASP A 115 2.89 10.10 1.94
CA ASP A 115 2.49 8.85 1.27
C ASP A 115 2.89 7.60 2.06
N THR A 116 2.08 7.14 3.02
CA THR A 116 2.29 5.84 3.66
C THR A 116 1.06 5.00 3.87
N LEU A 117 1.32 3.69 3.93
CA LEU A 117 0.52 2.66 4.60
C LEU A 117 1.15 2.24 5.92
N ASP A 118 1.35 3.16 6.87
CA ASP A 118 2.06 2.88 8.13
C ASP A 118 1.39 3.55 9.35
N ASP A 119 1.87 3.23 10.57
CA ASP A 119 1.26 3.55 11.88
C ASP A 119 0.82 5.02 12.11
N GLN A 120 1.26 5.98 11.30
CA GLN A 120 0.77 7.37 11.32
C GLN A 120 -0.68 7.49 10.82
N ASP A 121 -1.09 6.68 9.85
CA ASP A 121 -2.48 6.64 9.38
C ASP A 121 -3.39 5.92 10.39
N ASN A 122 -2.85 4.94 11.13
CA ASN A 122 -3.51 4.36 12.30
C ASN A 122 -3.73 5.41 13.39
N LEU A 123 -2.74 6.28 13.64
CA LEU A 123 -2.91 7.39 14.58
C LEU A 123 -4.03 8.33 14.11
N LEU A 124 -4.02 8.75 12.84
CA LEU A 124 -5.04 9.66 12.33
C LEU A 124 -6.45 9.04 12.41
N TYR A 125 -6.56 7.75 12.12
CA TYR A 125 -7.78 6.96 12.25
C TYR A 125 -8.31 6.97 13.69
N GLU A 126 -7.43 6.73 14.67
CA GLU A 126 -7.78 6.79 16.08
C GLU A 126 -8.17 8.22 16.50
N LEU A 127 -7.43 9.26 16.07
CA LEU A 127 -7.76 10.67 16.37
C LEU A 127 -9.16 11.05 15.86
N TYR A 128 -9.55 10.60 14.66
CA TYR A 128 -10.89 10.85 14.15
C TYR A 128 -11.98 10.11 14.93
N LYS A 129 -11.72 8.90 15.45
CA LYS A 129 -12.65 8.22 16.37
C LYS A 129 -12.86 9.00 17.67
N ILE A 130 -11.82 9.65 18.20
CA ILE A 130 -11.95 10.53 19.38
C ILE A 130 -12.98 11.62 19.11
N LEU A 131 -12.83 12.31 17.98
CA LEU A 131 -13.71 13.39 17.60
C LEU A 131 -15.16 12.90 17.47
N ILE A 132 -15.37 11.72 16.88
CA ILE A 132 -16.70 11.12 16.76
C ILE A 132 -17.32 10.86 18.14
N GLN A 133 -16.59 10.17 19.03
CA GLN A 133 -17.08 9.84 20.37
C GLN A 133 -17.37 11.11 21.19
N ALA A 134 -16.49 12.12 21.12
CA ALA A 134 -16.68 13.39 21.78
C ALA A 134 -17.97 14.11 21.33
N VAL A 135 -18.26 14.12 20.02
CA VAL A 135 -19.48 14.74 19.47
C VAL A 135 -20.74 14.01 19.91
N VAL A 136 -20.68 12.68 20.02
CA VAL A 136 -21.81 11.86 20.51
C VAL A 136 -22.11 12.17 21.98
N VAL A 137 -21.09 12.42 22.80
CA VAL A 137 -21.21 12.67 24.24
C VAL A 137 -21.64 14.10 24.55
N ASP A 138 -20.96 15.11 24.00
CA ASP A 138 -21.30 16.52 24.22
C ASP A 138 -21.28 17.31 22.92
N LYS A 139 -22.47 17.71 22.44
CA LYS A 139 -22.63 18.52 21.23
C LYS A 139 -21.95 19.90 21.32
N LYS A 140 -21.61 20.42 22.51
CA LYS A 140 -20.91 21.70 22.64
C LYS A 140 -19.52 21.68 21.99
N VAL A 141 -18.87 20.52 21.93
CA VAL A 141 -17.53 20.37 21.31
C VAL A 141 -17.55 20.55 19.80
N ILE A 142 -18.73 20.48 19.16
CA ILE A 142 -18.90 20.78 17.72
C ILE A 142 -18.35 22.18 17.39
N SER A 143 -18.48 23.14 18.32
CA SER A 143 -17.92 24.49 18.14
C SER A 143 -16.40 24.51 17.99
N LEU A 144 -15.68 23.60 18.67
CA LEU A 144 -14.22 23.44 18.57
C LEU A 144 -13.84 22.76 17.24
N ILE A 145 -14.57 21.71 16.86
CA ILE A 145 -14.33 21.01 15.59
C ILE A 145 -14.54 21.95 14.41
N ASN A 146 -15.59 22.78 14.46
CA ASN A 146 -15.91 23.76 13.42
C ASN A 146 -14.78 24.77 13.16
N GLN A 147 -13.97 25.12 14.17
CA GLN A 147 -12.79 26.00 14.00
C GLN A 147 -11.71 25.36 13.11
N THR A 148 -11.75 24.05 12.95
CA THR A 148 -10.73 23.24 12.28
C THR A 148 -11.26 22.47 11.08
N LEU A 149 -12.53 22.67 10.77
CA LEU A 149 -13.27 21.88 9.80
C LEU A 149 -12.65 21.97 8.40
N HIS A 150 -12.15 23.14 8.02
CA HIS A 150 -11.43 23.33 6.76
C HIS A 150 -10.20 22.42 6.62
N ILE A 151 -9.50 22.09 7.71
CA ILE A 151 -8.32 21.21 7.69
C ILE A 151 -8.75 19.77 7.48
N ILE A 152 -9.80 19.34 8.18
CA ILE A 152 -10.39 18.00 8.03
C ILE A 152 -10.89 17.81 6.59
N ILE A 153 -11.56 18.82 6.04
CA ILE A 153 -12.04 18.82 4.65
C ILE A 153 -10.87 18.78 3.67
N ASN A 154 -9.88 19.66 3.84
CA ASN A 154 -8.73 19.71 2.94
C ASN A 154 -7.96 18.38 2.89
N GLN A 155 -7.95 17.59 3.97
CA GLN A 155 -7.32 16.26 3.96
C GLN A 155 -8.05 15.26 3.04
N LEU A 156 -9.36 15.39 2.86
CA LEU A 156 -10.12 14.57 1.90
C LEU A 156 -9.88 14.99 0.44
N ILE A 157 -9.41 16.21 0.21
CA ILE A 157 -9.35 16.87 -1.12
C ILE A 157 -7.90 17.07 -1.59
N SER A 158 -6.91 16.95 -0.70
CA SER A 158 -5.49 17.10 -1.04
C SER A 158 -5.01 16.15 -2.13
N ILE A 159 -3.85 16.45 -2.75
CA ILE A 159 -3.23 15.66 -3.84
C ILE A 159 -3.01 14.19 -3.43
N HIS A 160 -2.95 13.90 -2.14
CA HIS A 160 -2.88 12.54 -1.63
C HIS A 160 -4.06 12.36 -0.68
N PRO A 161 -5.31 12.25 -1.20
CA PRO A 161 -6.47 12.06 -0.32
C PRO A 161 -6.20 10.82 0.52
N LEU A 162 -6.63 10.84 1.79
CA LEU A 162 -6.34 9.80 2.79
C LEU A 162 -6.26 8.42 2.11
N GLN A 163 -5.06 7.84 2.03
CA GLN A 163 -4.82 6.66 1.18
C GLN A 163 -5.70 5.47 1.62
N PHE A 164 -6.05 5.41 2.92
CA PHE A 164 -6.87 4.36 3.53
C PHE A 164 -8.36 4.62 3.40
N ARG A 165 -9.06 3.59 2.91
CA ARG A 165 -10.52 3.56 2.86
C ARG A 165 -11.14 3.71 4.26
N GLU A 166 -10.58 3.05 5.28
CA GLU A 166 -11.12 3.11 6.64
C GLU A 166 -10.99 4.50 7.26
N LEU A 167 -9.86 5.17 7.00
CA LEU A 167 -9.62 6.54 7.44
C LEU A 167 -10.61 7.51 6.81
N ARG A 168 -10.79 7.45 5.48
CA ARG A 168 -11.84 8.22 4.78
C ARG A 168 -13.23 7.98 5.35
N ASN A 169 -13.62 6.71 5.49
CA ASN A 169 -14.91 6.33 6.07
C ASN A 169 -15.12 6.92 7.47
N THR A 170 -14.06 6.97 8.28
CA THR A 170 -14.11 7.54 9.63
C THR A 170 -14.31 9.05 9.58
N VAL A 171 -13.67 9.76 8.64
CA VAL A 171 -13.94 11.19 8.45
C VAL A 171 -15.36 11.44 7.98
N TYR A 172 -15.90 10.66 7.04
CA TYR A 172 -17.32 10.77 6.64
C TYR A 172 -18.27 10.48 7.81
N GLN A 173 -17.93 9.51 8.64
CA GLN A 173 -18.69 9.23 9.86
C GLN A 173 -18.69 10.44 10.80
N LEU A 174 -17.54 11.09 11.02
CA LEU A 174 -17.47 12.35 11.78
C LEU A 174 -18.36 13.44 11.17
N ILE A 175 -18.26 13.66 9.86
CA ILE A 175 -19.10 14.63 9.13
C ILE A 175 -20.58 14.33 9.34
N SER A 176 -20.99 13.06 9.34
CA SER A 176 -22.39 12.66 9.50
C SER A 176 -23.02 13.07 10.85
N TYR A 177 -22.21 13.28 11.88
CA TYR A 177 -22.63 13.78 13.19
C TYR A 177 -22.69 15.32 13.29
N LEU A 178 -22.17 16.04 12.30
CA LEU A 178 -22.19 17.50 12.26
C LEU A 178 -23.54 18.04 11.76
N PRO A 179 -24.02 19.16 12.31
CA PRO A 179 -25.33 19.71 11.95
C PRO A 179 -25.41 20.22 10.50
N ASN A 180 -24.28 20.63 9.93
CA ASN A 180 -24.13 21.15 8.57
C ASN A 180 -23.58 20.10 7.58
N LYS A 181 -23.74 18.80 7.86
CA LYS A 181 -23.18 17.70 7.06
C LYS A 181 -23.45 17.79 5.56
N ASP A 182 -24.67 18.17 5.15
CA ASP A 182 -25.03 18.23 3.74
C ASP A 182 -24.31 19.39 3.03
N GLU A 183 -24.16 20.54 3.70
CA GLU A 183 -23.37 21.68 3.22
C GLU A 183 -21.88 21.33 3.12
N LEU A 184 -21.35 20.56 4.08
CA LEU A 184 -19.94 20.13 4.07
C LEU A 184 -19.66 19.13 2.95
N MET A 185 -20.56 18.16 2.74
CA MET A 185 -20.46 17.23 1.63
C MET A 185 -20.56 17.96 0.28
N ASN A 186 -21.42 18.98 0.16
CA ASN A 186 -21.45 19.85 -1.01
C ASN A 186 -20.11 20.56 -1.24
N GLN A 187 -19.52 21.14 -0.18
CA GLN A 187 -18.22 21.80 -0.26
C GLN A 187 -17.13 20.85 -0.72
N ILE A 188 -17.09 19.63 -0.17
CA ILE A 188 -16.14 18.59 -0.56
C ILE A 188 -16.32 18.25 -2.05
N THR A 189 -17.54 17.95 -2.47
CA THR A 189 -17.87 17.62 -3.86
C THR A 189 -17.45 18.74 -4.82
N ASN A 190 -17.85 19.98 -4.54
CA ASN A 190 -17.54 21.13 -5.41
C ASN A 190 -16.04 21.40 -5.50
N GLN A 191 -15.32 21.29 -4.39
CA GLN A 191 -13.87 21.47 -4.36
C GLN A 191 -13.14 20.34 -5.10
N LEU A 192 -13.55 19.09 -4.91
CA LEU A 192 -13.01 17.96 -5.69
C LEU A 192 -13.24 18.18 -7.18
N ILE A 193 -14.45 18.59 -7.57
CA ILE A 193 -14.77 18.84 -8.98
C ILE A 193 -13.90 19.97 -9.53
N THR A 194 -13.85 21.10 -8.83
CA THR A 194 -13.11 22.29 -9.28
C THR A 194 -11.61 22.04 -9.34
N GLN A 195 -11.04 21.40 -8.31
CA GLN A 195 -9.60 21.17 -8.18
C GLN A 195 -9.10 20.17 -9.22
N TYR A 196 -9.87 19.12 -9.48
CA TYR A 196 -9.47 18.03 -10.35
C TYR A 196 -10.16 18.08 -11.72
N HIS A 197 -10.93 19.14 -12.05
CA HIS A 197 -11.75 19.27 -13.27
C HIS A 197 -10.99 18.89 -14.55
N GLN A 198 -9.84 19.53 -14.76
CA GLN A 198 -9.01 19.33 -15.95
C GLN A 198 -8.36 17.94 -15.96
N GLN A 199 -7.91 17.46 -14.79
CA GLN A 199 -7.33 16.13 -14.61
C GLN A 199 -8.37 15.02 -14.84
N PHE A 200 -9.64 15.26 -14.49
CA PHE A 200 -10.74 14.36 -14.83
C PHE A 200 -10.89 14.20 -16.34
N ILE A 201 -10.96 15.33 -17.05
CA ILE A 201 -11.11 15.34 -18.51
C ILE A 201 -9.92 14.61 -19.16
N GLU A 202 -8.71 14.87 -18.69
CA GLU A 202 -7.50 14.20 -19.19
C GLU A 202 -7.52 12.70 -18.87
N ALA A 203 -7.91 12.29 -17.66
CA ALA A 203 -7.97 10.88 -17.28
C ALA A 203 -9.00 10.07 -18.10
N LEU A 204 -10.10 10.69 -18.51
CA LEU A 204 -11.17 10.07 -19.31
C LEU A 204 -10.70 9.62 -20.70
N PHE A 205 -9.75 10.35 -21.28
CA PHE A 205 -9.18 10.11 -22.61
C PHE A 205 -7.74 9.64 -22.58
N ALA A 206 -7.06 9.76 -21.44
CA ALA A 206 -5.77 9.14 -21.23
C ALA A 206 -5.95 7.67 -21.55
N LYS A 207 -5.33 7.21 -22.64
CA LYS A 207 -5.09 5.78 -22.87
C LYS A 207 -4.69 5.22 -21.52
N PRO A 208 -5.23 4.06 -21.08
CA PRO A 208 -4.67 3.46 -19.89
C PRO A 208 -3.17 3.49 -20.13
N ASP A 209 -2.39 4.21 -19.32
CA ASP A 209 -0.98 3.91 -19.37
C ASP A 209 -0.92 2.40 -19.08
N ASN A 210 0.26 1.85 -19.18
CA ASN A 210 0.54 0.63 -18.45
C ASN A 210 0.48 0.95 -16.91
N LEU A 211 -0.65 1.52 -16.43
CA LEU A 211 -0.93 2.37 -15.25
C LEU A 211 -0.88 1.56 -13.95
N ARG A 212 -0.85 0.23 -14.06
CA ARG A 212 -0.26 -0.65 -13.07
C ARG A 212 0.71 -1.57 -13.78
N LYS A 213 1.99 -1.17 -13.79
CA LYS A 213 3.09 -2.08 -14.14
C LYS A 213 3.15 -3.25 -13.14
N TYR A 214 2.67 -3.03 -11.93
CA TYR A 214 2.81 -3.96 -10.81
C TYR A 214 1.45 -4.41 -10.29
N CYS A 215 1.32 -5.73 -10.13
CA CYS A 215 0.10 -6.40 -9.75
C CYS A 215 0.13 -6.79 -8.27
N GLY A 216 -0.96 -6.58 -7.53
CA GLY A 216 -1.09 -7.03 -6.14
C GLY A 216 -1.28 -8.55 -6.00
N MET A 217 -1.28 -9.04 -4.77
CA MET A 217 -1.49 -10.46 -4.47
C MET A 217 -2.56 -10.62 -3.38
N GLU A 218 -3.43 -11.62 -3.54
CA GLU A 218 -4.38 -11.95 -2.49
C GLU A 218 -3.70 -12.41 -1.21
N ASN A 219 -4.14 -11.84 -0.07
CA ASN A 219 -3.81 -12.35 1.25
C ASN A 219 -4.78 -13.48 1.61
N CYS A 220 -4.26 -14.69 1.82
CA CYS A 220 -5.04 -15.87 2.14
C CYS A 220 -5.19 -16.12 3.66
N GLY A 221 -5.02 -15.08 4.48
CA GLY A 221 -5.15 -15.10 5.93
C GLY A 221 -3.94 -14.47 6.58
N ALA A 222 -2.84 -15.21 6.62
CA ALA A 222 -1.57 -14.84 7.22
C ALA A 222 -0.40 -14.83 6.21
N THR A 223 -0.69 -14.71 4.90
CA THR A 223 0.31 -14.93 3.83
C THR A 223 1.06 -13.67 3.38
N CYS A 224 0.99 -12.57 4.13
CA CYS A 224 1.65 -11.30 3.77
C CYS A 224 3.18 -11.42 3.63
N TYR A 225 3.81 -12.32 4.39
CA TYR A 225 5.25 -12.62 4.30
C TYR A 225 5.62 -13.26 2.95
N ILE A 226 4.77 -14.18 2.46
CA ILE A 226 4.93 -14.80 1.14
C ILE A 226 4.72 -13.75 0.05
N ASN A 227 3.60 -13.01 0.12
CA ASN A 227 3.27 -11.98 -0.87
C ASN A 227 4.42 -10.98 -1.02
N SER A 228 4.96 -10.51 0.10
CA SER A 228 6.06 -9.53 0.10
C SER A 228 7.33 -10.07 -0.55
N VAL A 229 7.68 -11.32 -0.30
CA VAL A 229 8.83 -12.01 -0.90
C VAL A 229 8.63 -12.25 -2.39
N ILE A 230 7.46 -12.74 -2.80
CA ILE A 230 7.16 -13.03 -4.20
C ILE A 230 7.20 -11.74 -5.04
N GLN A 231 6.71 -10.62 -4.50
CA GLN A 231 6.81 -9.30 -5.14
C GLN A 231 8.28 -8.88 -5.37
N GLN A 232 9.18 -9.12 -4.41
CA GLN A 232 10.60 -8.81 -4.57
C GLN A 232 11.25 -9.68 -5.65
N LEU A 233 10.97 -10.99 -5.62
CA LEU A 233 11.51 -11.94 -6.60
C LEU A 233 10.97 -11.65 -8.01
N HIS A 234 9.69 -11.32 -8.15
CA HIS A 234 9.07 -10.94 -9.42
C HIS A 234 9.69 -9.65 -9.99
N ASN A 235 10.04 -8.69 -9.13
CA ASN A 235 10.66 -7.45 -9.56
C ASN A 235 12.14 -7.60 -9.95
N ASN A 236 12.78 -8.73 -9.66
CA ASN A 236 14.09 -9.05 -10.21
C ASN A 236 13.94 -9.62 -11.63
N GLU A 237 14.29 -8.81 -12.64
CA GLU A 237 14.06 -9.12 -14.06
C GLU A 237 14.79 -10.40 -14.52
N SER A 238 16.08 -10.54 -14.19
CA SER A 238 16.91 -11.73 -14.49
C SER A 238 16.29 -13.01 -13.90
N PHE A 239 15.92 -12.96 -12.62
CA PHE A 239 15.29 -14.09 -11.93
C PHE A 239 13.91 -14.41 -12.51
N LYS A 240 13.06 -13.39 -12.71
CA LYS A 240 11.71 -13.54 -13.26
C LYS A 240 11.74 -14.18 -14.64
N GLU A 241 12.55 -13.66 -15.56
CA GLU A 241 12.67 -14.20 -16.91
C GLU A 241 13.14 -15.65 -16.91
N SER A 242 14.12 -15.96 -16.05
CA SER A 242 14.63 -17.32 -15.92
C SER A 242 13.54 -18.30 -15.43
N ILE A 243 12.70 -17.89 -14.48
CA ILE A 243 11.56 -18.70 -14.02
C ILE A 243 10.50 -18.84 -15.12
N LEU A 244 10.12 -17.76 -15.81
CA LEU A 244 9.09 -17.79 -16.87
C LEU A 244 9.51 -18.66 -18.06
N GLN A 245 10.78 -18.66 -18.43
CA GLN A 245 11.32 -19.47 -19.54
C GLN A 245 11.59 -20.93 -19.15
N SER A 246 11.58 -21.24 -17.85
CA SER A 246 11.91 -22.59 -17.38
C SER A 246 10.80 -23.62 -17.67
N ASN A 247 11.20 -24.84 -17.98
CA ASN A 247 10.33 -26.03 -18.01
C ASN A 247 10.49 -26.79 -16.69
N CYS A 248 9.92 -26.25 -15.62
CA CYS A 248 10.09 -26.78 -14.27
C CYS A 248 8.84 -27.43 -13.69
N SER A 249 9.03 -28.19 -12.62
CA SER A 249 8.00 -28.84 -11.83
C SER A 249 8.06 -28.35 -10.37
N GLY A 250 7.16 -28.83 -9.52
CA GLY A 250 7.17 -28.54 -8.09
C GLY A 250 7.03 -27.05 -7.77
N SER A 251 7.85 -26.57 -6.82
CA SER A 251 7.84 -25.19 -6.33
C SER A 251 8.09 -24.17 -7.43
N CYS A 252 9.00 -24.48 -8.36
CA CYS A 252 9.29 -23.60 -9.49
C CYS A 252 8.09 -23.44 -10.42
N PHE A 253 7.34 -24.52 -10.69
CA PHE A 253 6.14 -24.45 -11.53
C PHE A 253 5.06 -23.56 -10.90
N ILE A 254 4.90 -23.65 -9.58
CA ILE A 254 3.97 -22.80 -8.84
C ILE A 254 4.41 -21.34 -8.90
N LEU A 255 5.70 -21.06 -8.68
CA LEU A 255 6.26 -19.72 -8.79
C LEU A 255 6.08 -19.14 -10.20
N LYS A 256 6.34 -19.94 -11.24
CA LYS A 256 6.07 -19.60 -12.63
C LYS A 256 4.60 -19.25 -12.86
N THR A 257 3.69 -20.07 -12.35
CA THR A 257 2.24 -19.83 -12.44
C THR A 257 1.85 -18.50 -11.80
N LEU A 258 2.42 -18.17 -10.63
CA LEU A 258 2.17 -16.88 -9.98
C LEU A 258 2.70 -15.72 -10.81
N PHE A 259 3.92 -15.81 -11.33
CA PHE A 259 4.52 -14.78 -12.18
C PHE A 259 3.71 -14.57 -13.47
N GLU A 260 3.28 -15.64 -14.15
CA GLU A 260 2.41 -15.54 -15.33
C GLU A 260 1.09 -14.83 -15.02
N ARG A 261 0.45 -15.12 -13.88
CA ARG A 261 -0.76 -14.40 -13.45
C ARG A 261 -0.47 -12.93 -13.17
N MET A 262 0.66 -12.61 -12.56
CA MET A 262 1.07 -11.23 -12.25
C MET A 262 1.32 -10.42 -13.53
N GLU A 263 1.89 -11.04 -14.56
CA GLU A 263 2.11 -10.41 -15.87
C GLU A 263 0.81 -10.21 -16.66
N GLN A 264 -0.24 -11.01 -16.40
CA GLN A 264 -1.53 -10.91 -17.08
C GLN A 264 -2.56 -10.01 -16.37
N SER A 265 -2.48 -9.89 -15.04
CA SER A 265 -3.45 -9.15 -14.24
C SER A 265 -2.99 -7.71 -13.97
N LYS A 266 -3.89 -6.74 -14.15
CA LYS A 266 -3.62 -5.32 -13.88
C LYS A 266 -3.87 -4.90 -12.43
N ASN A 267 -4.54 -5.73 -11.63
CA ASN A 267 -5.01 -5.35 -10.29
C ASN A 267 -4.35 -6.18 -9.20
N TRP A 268 -4.80 -7.42 -9.05
CA TRP A 268 -4.23 -8.37 -8.11
C TRP A 268 -4.46 -9.80 -8.63
N ILE A 269 -3.71 -10.77 -8.11
CA ILE A 269 -3.85 -12.19 -8.44
C ILE A 269 -4.44 -13.02 -7.30
N VAL A 270 -5.33 -13.95 -7.64
CA VAL A 270 -5.78 -15.01 -6.73
C VAL A 270 -4.63 -16.00 -6.55
N THR A 271 -4.34 -16.33 -5.30
CA THR A 271 -3.20 -17.20 -4.92
C THR A 271 -3.65 -18.48 -4.21
N ARG A 272 -4.88 -18.51 -3.68
CA ARG A 272 -5.38 -19.57 -2.77
C ARG A 272 -5.22 -20.99 -3.30
N ASP A 273 -5.36 -21.19 -4.61
CA ASP A 273 -5.33 -22.49 -5.25
C ASP A 273 -3.93 -23.11 -5.32
N VAL A 274 -2.87 -22.30 -5.20
CA VAL A 274 -1.49 -22.77 -5.36
C VAL A 274 -0.57 -22.42 -4.19
N ILE A 275 -0.88 -21.38 -3.41
CA ILE A 275 0.03 -20.80 -2.42
C ILE A 275 0.40 -21.76 -1.29
N GLU A 276 -0.53 -22.64 -0.88
CA GLU A 276 -0.29 -23.66 0.14
C GLU A 276 0.83 -24.63 -0.24
N ASN A 277 1.08 -24.83 -1.54
CA ASN A 277 2.09 -25.77 -2.04
C ASN A 277 3.35 -25.08 -2.58
N ILE A 278 3.54 -23.77 -2.33
CA ILE A 278 4.65 -22.99 -2.90
C ILE A 278 6.05 -23.55 -2.57
N LEU A 279 6.21 -24.24 -1.43
CA LEU A 279 7.45 -24.95 -1.02
C LEU A 279 7.44 -26.44 -1.42
N GLY A 280 6.55 -26.82 -2.32
CA GLY A 280 6.36 -28.18 -2.80
C GLY A 280 5.34 -28.98 -1.99
N PRO A 281 4.89 -30.14 -2.51
CA PRO A 281 3.80 -30.91 -1.94
C PRO A 281 4.10 -31.54 -0.58
N SER A 282 5.38 -31.66 -0.20
CA SER A 282 5.81 -32.21 1.09
C SER A 282 5.91 -31.14 2.19
N ASN A 283 5.97 -29.85 1.82
CA ASN A 283 6.14 -28.73 2.75
C ASN A 283 4.95 -27.78 2.62
N LYS A 284 3.75 -28.32 2.84
CA LYS A 284 2.52 -27.55 2.72
C LYS A 284 2.49 -26.43 3.76
N ILE A 285 2.23 -25.20 3.32
CA ILE A 285 2.06 -24.04 4.17
C ILE A 285 0.63 -24.00 4.71
N ASP A 286 0.50 -23.75 6.02
CA ASP A 286 -0.75 -23.36 6.64
C ASP A 286 -0.95 -21.84 6.49
N VAL A 287 -1.85 -21.43 5.61
CA VAL A 287 -2.12 -20.02 5.30
C VAL A 287 -2.75 -19.23 6.46
N SER A 288 -3.14 -19.91 7.54
CA SER A 288 -3.65 -19.27 8.76
C SER A 288 -2.54 -18.92 9.77
N VAL A 289 -1.33 -19.42 9.56
CA VAL A 289 -0.19 -19.22 10.46
C VAL A 289 0.78 -18.19 9.87
N GLN A 290 1.22 -17.24 10.70
CA GLN A 290 2.26 -16.29 10.33
C GLN A 290 3.64 -16.93 10.44
N ASP A 291 4.55 -16.51 9.57
CA ASP A 291 5.93 -17.00 9.54
C ASP A 291 6.90 -15.86 9.18
N ASP A 292 8.20 -16.11 9.36
CA ASP A 292 9.27 -15.15 9.07
C ASP A 292 9.55 -15.08 7.55
N ALA A 293 9.44 -13.86 7.00
CA ALA A 293 9.65 -13.63 5.57
C ALA A 293 11.05 -14.00 5.07
N TYR A 294 12.09 -13.81 5.90
CA TYR A 294 13.46 -14.11 5.52
C TYR A 294 13.69 -15.62 5.50
N LEU A 295 13.18 -16.35 6.51
CA LEU A 295 13.21 -17.81 6.55
C LEU A 295 12.46 -18.43 5.37
N PHE A 296 11.27 -17.92 5.07
CA PHE A 296 10.50 -18.34 3.89
C PHE A 296 11.30 -18.14 2.59
N LEU A 297 11.90 -16.96 2.41
CA LEU A 297 12.70 -16.64 1.23
C LEU A 297 13.89 -17.59 1.06
N THR A 298 14.66 -17.83 2.12
CA THR A 298 15.82 -18.72 2.04
C THR A 298 15.40 -20.16 1.74
N ASN A 299 14.35 -20.65 2.40
CA ASN A 299 13.82 -22.00 2.16
C ASN A 299 13.32 -22.16 0.72
N LEU A 300 12.61 -21.16 0.18
CA LEU A 300 12.16 -21.18 -1.20
C LEU A 300 13.34 -21.24 -2.17
N LEU A 301 14.36 -20.40 -1.98
CA LEU A 301 15.53 -20.38 -2.86
C LEU A 301 16.36 -21.68 -2.77
N ASP A 302 16.46 -22.29 -1.59
CA ASP A 302 17.15 -23.57 -1.41
C ASP A 302 16.41 -24.71 -2.12
N ILE A 303 15.08 -24.78 -1.98
CA ILE A 303 14.25 -25.77 -2.68
C ILE A 303 14.35 -25.60 -4.20
N LEU A 304 14.31 -24.36 -4.70
CA LEU A 304 14.46 -24.07 -6.13
C LEU A 304 15.83 -24.53 -6.67
N ASN A 305 16.88 -24.40 -5.85
CA ASN A 305 18.23 -24.84 -6.17
C ASN A 305 18.37 -26.37 -6.12
N GLU A 306 17.69 -27.05 -5.20
CA GLU A 306 17.69 -28.52 -5.08
C GLU A 306 16.91 -29.23 -6.19
N ASP A 307 15.69 -28.75 -6.48
CA ASP A 307 14.75 -29.38 -7.41
C ASP A 307 15.28 -29.42 -8.85
N ASN A 308 16.30 -28.62 -9.19
CA ASN A 308 16.61 -28.34 -10.60
C ASN A 308 18.11 -28.32 -10.98
N LYS A 309 18.88 -29.30 -10.48
CA LYS A 309 20.33 -29.45 -10.72
C LYS A 309 20.80 -29.48 -12.19
N ALA A 310 19.92 -29.67 -13.18
CA ALA A 310 20.29 -29.87 -14.60
C ALA A 310 19.96 -28.71 -15.57
N LEU A 311 19.06 -27.77 -15.25
CA LEU A 311 18.63 -26.68 -16.17
C LEU A 311 18.41 -25.31 -15.48
N ILE A 312 18.15 -25.28 -14.17
CA ILE A 312 17.82 -24.04 -13.41
C ILE A 312 18.90 -23.73 -12.36
N ASN A 313 20.07 -24.35 -12.50
CA ASN A 313 21.31 -23.96 -11.82
C ASN A 313 21.77 -22.53 -12.18
N SER A 314 20.92 -21.72 -12.85
CA SER A 314 21.18 -20.37 -13.36
C SER A 314 20.28 -19.30 -12.74
N CYS A 315 19.03 -19.58 -12.33
CA CYS A 315 18.15 -18.49 -11.86
C CYS A 315 18.56 -18.01 -10.47
N VAL A 316 18.83 -18.94 -9.55
CA VAL A 316 19.26 -18.64 -8.18
C VAL A 316 20.69 -18.07 -8.14
N ASN A 317 21.49 -18.29 -9.20
CA ASN A 317 22.83 -17.70 -9.30
C ASN A 317 22.82 -16.17 -9.28
N GLU A 318 21.71 -15.55 -9.67
CA GLU A 318 21.46 -14.11 -9.54
C GLU A 318 21.75 -13.60 -8.12
N PHE A 319 21.44 -14.42 -7.11
CA PHE A 319 21.58 -14.10 -5.68
C PHE A 319 22.76 -14.79 -5.00
N LYS A 320 23.63 -15.47 -5.77
CA LYS A 320 24.69 -16.31 -5.20
C LYS A 320 25.69 -15.47 -4.38
N VAL A 321 25.99 -16.00 -3.20
CA VAL A 321 26.99 -15.48 -2.25
C VAL A 321 27.94 -16.62 -1.89
N ILE A 322 29.21 -16.50 -2.24
CA ILE A 322 30.25 -17.45 -1.82
C ILE A 322 30.92 -16.89 -0.57
N THR A 323 30.75 -17.59 0.55
CA THR A 323 31.40 -17.25 1.82
C THR A 323 32.70 -18.05 1.94
N LYS A 324 33.83 -17.37 1.98
CA LYS A 324 35.16 -17.98 2.16
C LYS A 324 35.62 -17.75 3.59
N THR A 325 35.76 -18.83 4.36
CA THR A 325 36.29 -18.79 5.72
C THR A 325 37.72 -19.30 5.72
N THR A 326 38.66 -18.46 6.17
CA THR A 326 40.06 -18.83 6.35
C THR A 326 40.40 -18.94 7.83
N LEU A 327 41.21 -19.94 8.18
CA LEU A 327 41.75 -20.17 9.51
C LEU A 327 43.27 -20.25 9.41
N LYS A 328 43.95 -19.23 9.95
CA LYS A 328 45.41 -19.14 9.95
C LYS A 328 45.98 -19.49 11.32
N CYS A 329 46.82 -20.51 11.38
CA CYS A 329 47.52 -20.87 12.61
C CYS A 329 48.62 -19.86 12.94
N THR A 330 48.64 -19.33 14.15
CA THR A 330 49.66 -18.36 14.59
C THR A 330 51.04 -19.00 14.82
N GLU A 331 51.09 -20.29 15.13
CA GLU A 331 52.33 -21.01 15.39
C GLU A 331 53.02 -21.47 14.09
N CYS A 332 52.30 -22.17 13.21
CA CYS A 332 52.88 -22.75 11.99
C CYS A 332 52.59 -21.95 10.72
N GLN A 333 51.83 -20.85 10.83
CA GLN A 333 51.48 -19.91 9.74
C GLN A 333 50.70 -20.53 8.56
N LYS A 334 50.33 -21.81 8.64
CA LYS A 334 49.50 -22.48 7.62
C LYS A 334 48.05 -22.04 7.71
N VAL A 335 47.42 -21.91 6.54
CA VAL A 335 46.04 -21.45 6.36
C VAL A 335 45.18 -22.62 5.87
N ARG A 336 43.98 -22.75 6.44
CA ARG A 336 42.92 -23.63 5.94
C ARG A 336 41.79 -22.76 5.41
N GLU A 337 41.24 -23.12 4.26
CA GLU A 337 40.09 -22.45 3.64
C GLU A 337 38.89 -23.39 3.58
N ARG A 338 37.69 -22.83 3.76
CA ARG A 338 36.40 -23.49 3.51
C ARG A 338 35.49 -22.52 2.77
N ASN A 339 34.89 -22.99 1.69
CA ASN A 339 33.97 -22.21 0.87
C ASN A 339 32.55 -22.78 1.00
N GLU A 340 31.58 -21.89 1.20
CA GLU A 340 30.15 -22.19 1.31
C GLU A 340 29.38 -21.33 0.30
N ILE A 341 28.35 -21.90 -0.31
CA ILE A 341 27.50 -21.20 -1.29
C ILE A 341 26.14 -20.95 -0.63
N ASN A 342 25.76 -19.67 -0.56
CA ASN A 342 24.51 -19.19 -0.02
C ASN A 342 23.80 -18.31 -1.07
N THR A 343 22.57 -17.90 -0.78
CA THR A 343 21.76 -16.98 -1.62
C THR A 343 21.54 -15.62 -0.96
N SER A 344 22.02 -15.46 0.27
CA SER A 344 21.80 -14.29 1.10
C SER A 344 22.85 -14.21 2.21
N ILE A 345 22.87 -13.07 2.89
CA ILE A 345 23.60 -12.87 4.14
C ILE A 345 22.65 -12.40 5.23
N SER A 346 22.93 -12.76 6.48
CA SER A 346 22.19 -12.25 7.64
C SER A 346 23.08 -11.30 8.45
N VAL A 347 22.53 -10.15 8.82
CA VAL A 347 23.20 -9.17 9.68
C VAL A 347 22.45 -9.03 11.00
N ASP A 348 23.22 -8.85 12.07
CA ASP A 348 22.65 -8.60 13.39
C ASP A 348 22.47 -7.10 13.62
N SER A 349 21.22 -6.64 13.62
CA SER A 349 20.94 -5.25 13.97
C SER A 349 21.02 -5.02 15.49
N VAL A 350 20.86 -6.04 16.34
CA VAL A 350 20.79 -5.86 17.80
C VAL A 350 22.07 -5.25 18.35
N ASN A 351 23.23 -5.71 17.85
CA ASN A 351 24.54 -5.27 18.31
C ASN A 351 25.23 -4.24 17.40
N ASN A 352 24.57 -3.81 16.31
CA ASN A 352 25.12 -2.84 15.34
C ASN A 352 24.18 -1.64 15.15
N GLU A 353 24.71 -0.46 14.89
CA GLU A 353 23.92 0.76 14.66
C GLU A 353 23.60 0.97 13.18
N SER A 354 24.42 0.40 12.29
CA SER A 354 24.25 0.52 10.84
C SER A 354 24.63 -0.76 10.09
N LEU A 355 24.16 -0.85 8.84
CA LEU A 355 24.53 -1.89 7.91
C LEU A 355 26.04 -1.88 7.64
N ASP A 356 26.66 -0.71 7.48
CA ASP A 356 28.11 -0.60 7.28
C ASP A 356 28.89 -1.20 8.46
N GLN A 357 28.45 -0.92 9.69
CA GLN A 357 29.06 -1.49 10.89
C GLN A 357 28.87 -3.01 10.93
N ALA A 358 27.65 -3.49 10.64
CA ALA A 358 27.33 -4.91 10.66
C ALA A 358 28.15 -5.70 9.61
N LEU A 359 28.24 -5.19 8.38
CA LEU A 359 29.03 -5.79 7.30
C LEU A 359 30.53 -5.76 7.61
N SER A 360 31.04 -4.67 8.20
CA SER A 360 32.42 -4.57 8.63
C SER A 360 32.77 -5.59 9.72
N ASN A 361 31.84 -5.84 10.64
CA ASN A 361 32.01 -6.85 11.69
C ASN A 361 32.01 -8.28 11.14
N LEU A 362 31.27 -8.57 10.06
CA LEU A 362 31.29 -9.91 9.42
C LEU A 362 32.66 -10.28 8.83
N ILE A 363 33.40 -9.31 8.31
CA ILE A 363 34.71 -9.53 7.65
C ILE A 363 35.90 -9.31 8.60
N LYS A 364 35.64 -8.90 9.84
CA LYS A 364 36.67 -8.61 10.83
C LYS A 364 37.39 -9.90 11.23
N GLU A 365 38.71 -9.81 11.39
CA GLU A 365 39.51 -10.93 11.91
C GLU A 365 39.16 -11.22 13.38
N GLU A 366 38.94 -12.50 13.68
CA GLU A 366 38.63 -13.00 15.02
C GLU A 366 39.76 -13.92 15.49
N GLU A 367 40.33 -13.65 16.67
CA GLU A 367 41.26 -14.58 17.32
C GLU A 367 40.47 -15.68 18.05
N MET A 368 40.72 -16.94 17.69
CA MET A 368 40.17 -18.10 18.35
C MET A 368 41.27 -18.84 19.11
N ASN A 369 41.02 -19.14 20.38
CA ASN A 369 41.95 -19.85 21.25
C ASN A 369 41.66 -21.36 21.26
N ASP A 370 42.67 -22.16 21.64
CA ASP A 370 42.55 -23.61 21.88
C ASP A 370 42.04 -24.45 20.70
N ILE A 371 42.31 -24.02 19.46
CA ILE A 371 41.92 -24.76 18.25
C ILE A 371 43.00 -25.77 17.87
N ASP A 372 42.58 -27.02 17.65
CA ASP A 372 43.44 -28.08 17.13
C ASP A 372 43.87 -27.78 15.69
N CYS A 373 45.17 -27.51 15.51
CA CYS A 373 45.74 -27.28 14.19
C CYS A 373 46.06 -28.60 13.50
N LEU A 374 45.39 -28.89 12.38
CA LEU A 374 45.59 -30.10 11.56
C LEU A 374 46.99 -30.24 10.95
N PHE A 375 47.80 -29.16 10.96
CA PHE A 375 49.12 -29.17 10.34
C PHE A 375 50.28 -29.34 11.33
N CYS A 376 50.16 -28.84 12.55
CA CYS A 376 51.17 -29.01 13.60
C CYS A 376 50.70 -29.91 14.75
N ASN A 377 49.45 -30.39 14.70
CA ASN A 377 48.81 -31.27 15.69
C ASN A 377 48.92 -30.75 17.14
N LYS A 378 48.81 -29.44 17.32
CA LYS A 378 48.80 -28.76 18.62
C LYS A 378 47.54 -27.91 18.75
N LYS A 379 47.11 -27.69 20.00
CA LYS A 379 46.17 -26.62 20.34
C LYS A 379 46.89 -25.28 20.21
N THR A 380 46.33 -24.41 19.39
CA THR A 380 46.97 -23.15 18.99
C THR A 380 45.94 -22.05 18.89
N LYS A 381 46.41 -20.81 18.97
CA LYS A 381 45.62 -19.65 18.57
C LYS A 381 45.52 -19.61 17.05
N GLN A 382 44.32 -19.40 16.53
CA GLN A 382 44.08 -19.26 15.10
C GLN A 382 43.34 -17.96 14.81
N ILE A 383 43.72 -17.30 13.73
CA ILE A 383 43.04 -16.11 13.23
C ILE A 383 42.02 -16.58 12.20
N LYS A 384 40.74 -16.33 12.48
CA LYS A 384 39.62 -16.60 11.58
C LYS A 384 39.30 -15.32 10.80
N GLN A 385 39.18 -15.44 9.49
CA GLN A 385 38.76 -14.33 8.62
C GLN A 385 37.73 -14.82 7.61
N ILE A 386 36.67 -14.04 7.41
CA ILE A 386 35.61 -14.34 6.45
C ILE A 386 35.67 -13.30 5.32
N SER A 387 35.53 -13.76 4.08
CA SER A 387 35.34 -12.90 2.91
C SER A 387 34.17 -13.40 2.05
N TYR A 388 33.61 -12.50 1.23
CA TYR A 388 32.42 -12.80 0.42
C TYR A 388 32.66 -12.48 -1.05
N GLU A 389 32.29 -13.39 -1.94
CA GLU A 389 32.15 -13.13 -3.37
C GLU A 389 30.66 -13.08 -3.71
N LEU A 390 30.24 -11.97 -4.31
CA LEU A 390 28.83 -11.65 -4.52
C LEU A 390 28.47 -11.79 -6.00
N SER A 391 27.21 -12.13 -6.31
CA SER A 391 26.62 -11.98 -7.65
C SER A 391 26.19 -10.53 -7.94
N GLU A 392 25.30 -10.33 -8.92
CA GLU A 392 24.73 -9.02 -9.26
C GLU A 392 23.72 -8.56 -8.22
N SER A 393 22.92 -9.48 -7.68
CA SER A 393 21.96 -9.19 -6.63
C SER A 393 22.42 -9.72 -5.28
N LEU A 394 22.17 -8.95 -4.22
CA LEU A 394 22.48 -9.30 -2.84
C LEU A 394 21.23 -9.17 -1.98
N ILE A 395 20.88 -10.26 -1.31
CA ILE A 395 19.80 -10.33 -0.33
C ILE A 395 20.43 -10.25 1.07
N ILE A 396 19.94 -9.32 1.90
CA ILE A 396 20.40 -9.14 3.28
C ILE A 396 19.20 -9.28 4.22
N GLY A 397 19.18 -10.33 5.02
CA GLY A 397 18.25 -10.46 6.15
C GLY A 397 18.73 -9.67 7.36
N ILE A 398 17.85 -8.90 7.99
CA ILE A 398 18.15 -8.14 9.20
C ILE A 398 17.56 -8.87 10.40
N ASN A 399 18.43 -9.46 11.23
CA ASN A 399 18.00 -10.01 12.50
C ASN A 399 17.76 -8.87 13.50
N ARG A 400 16.50 -8.69 13.88
CA ARG A 400 16.05 -7.71 14.89
C ARG A 400 15.66 -8.40 16.21
N ASN A 401 15.82 -9.71 16.32
CA ASN A 401 15.33 -10.46 17.47
C ASN A 401 16.39 -10.50 18.56
N LYS A 402 16.02 -10.05 19.76
CA LYS A 402 16.88 -10.10 20.95
C LYS A 402 16.34 -11.13 21.93
N THR A 403 17.23 -12.00 22.39
CA THR A 403 16.94 -12.95 23.47
C THR A 403 17.33 -12.31 24.80
N ILE A 404 16.39 -12.26 25.75
CA ILE A 404 16.65 -11.84 27.14
C ILE A 404 16.92 -13.05 28.04
N GLU A 405 17.47 -12.76 29.23
CA GLU A 405 17.59 -13.75 30.30
C GLU A 405 16.24 -14.42 30.58
N GLY A 406 16.23 -15.75 30.60
CA GLY A 406 15.01 -16.56 30.66
C GLY A 406 14.50 -17.07 29.30
N GLY A 407 15.22 -16.78 28.20
CA GLY A 407 14.99 -17.40 26.89
C GLY A 407 13.82 -16.82 26.09
N ARG A 408 13.20 -15.73 26.56
CA ARG A 408 12.17 -15.01 25.81
C ARG A 408 12.82 -14.20 24.70
N ILE A 409 12.19 -14.24 23.52
CA ILE A 409 12.63 -13.53 22.32
C ILE A 409 11.65 -12.38 22.07
N TYR A 410 12.17 -11.21 21.73
CA TYR A 410 11.35 -10.07 21.33
C TYR A 410 12.02 -9.29 20.19
N LYS A 411 11.20 -8.60 19.39
CA LYS A 411 11.69 -7.74 18.30
C LYS A 411 12.24 -6.44 18.88
N PHE A 412 13.51 -6.17 18.63
CA PHE A 412 14.20 -4.96 19.07
C PHE A 412 14.14 -3.90 17.97
N ASN A 413 13.10 -3.05 18.02
CA ASN A 413 12.82 -2.02 17.02
C ASN A 413 13.77 -0.79 17.09
N LYS A 414 15.03 -0.96 17.49
CA LYS A 414 15.95 0.17 17.47
C LYS A 414 16.23 0.61 16.03
N ARG A 415 16.62 1.88 15.91
CA ARG A 415 17.10 2.46 14.67
C ARG A 415 18.34 1.69 14.17
N PHE A 416 18.32 1.31 12.89
CA PHE A 416 19.40 0.61 12.20
C PHE A 416 19.56 1.22 10.80
N ASP A 417 20.64 1.95 10.59
CA ASP A 417 20.84 2.77 9.40
C ASP A 417 21.39 1.93 8.23
N PHE A 418 20.79 2.06 7.05
CA PHE A 418 21.30 1.48 5.80
C PHE A 418 21.21 2.49 4.65
N PRO A 419 22.19 2.51 3.73
CA PRO A 419 22.22 3.53 2.68
C PRO A 419 21.44 3.09 1.41
N LEU A 420 20.93 4.05 0.63
CA LEU A 420 20.38 3.75 -0.70
C LEU A 420 21.45 3.27 -1.69
N LYS A 421 22.72 3.61 -1.43
CA LYS A 421 23.88 3.23 -2.24
C LYS A 421 25.03 2.89 -1.30
N MET A 422 25.64 1.73 -1.50
CA MET A 422 26.81 1.32 -0.72
C MET A 422 27.92 0.83 -1.64
N LYS A 423 29.15 0.84 -1.12
CA LYS A 423 30.28 0.15 -1.73
C LYS A 423 30.70 -0.98 -0.79
N TRP A 424 30.59 -2.22 -1.23
CA TRP A 424 30.97 -3.38 -0.43
C TRP A 424 31.69 -4.42 -1.29
N ASN A 425 32.82 -4.95 -0.81
CA ASN A 425 33.73 -5.85 -1.55
C ASN A 425 34.01 -5.37 -2.99
N ASP A 426 34.43 -4.11 -3.12
CA ASP A 426 34.74 -3.42 -4.37
C ASP A 426 33.59 -3.30 -5.39
N LYS A 427 32.36 -3.66 -5.00
CA LYS A 427 31.15 -3.47 -5.80
C LYS A 427 30.36 -2.26 -5.34
N GLU A 428 30.01 -1.38 -6.28
CA GLU A 428 28.98 -0.36 -6.05
C GLU A 428 27.62 -1.02 -6.16
N MET A 429 26.82 -0.92 -5.10
CA MET A 429 25.50 -1.52 -5.00
C MET A 429 24.45 -0.45 -4.68
N ILE A 430 23.26 -0.61 -5.26
CA ILE A 430 22.13 0.29 -5.10
C ILE A 430 20.97 -0.52 -4.51
N LEU A 431 20.30 0.05 -3.51
CA LEU A 431 19.11 -0.53 -2.94
C LEU A 431 18.01 -0.58 -4.00
N ASN A 432 17.47 -1.77 -4.24
CA ASN A 432 16.49 -2.06 -5.27
C ASN A 432 15.16 -2.61 -4.70
N GLY A 433 15.13 -2.95 -3.42
CA GLY A 433 13.93 -3.45 -2.76
C GLY A 433 14.10 -3.62 -1.25
N ILE A 434 12.98 -3.58 -0.53
CA ILE A 434 12.91 -3.71 0.92
C ILE A 434 11.66 -4.49 1.29
N VAL A 435 11.79 -5.47 2.17
CA VAL A 435 10.64 -6.02 2.89
C VAL A 435 10.57 -5.35 4.26
N LEU A 436 9.45 -4.71 4.56
CA LEU A 436 9.15 -4.09 5.84
C LEU A 436 8.30 -5.02 6.68
N HIS A 437 8.52 -4.99 7.99
CA HIS A 437 7.72 -5.72 8.97
C HIS A 437 7.23 -4.77 10.06
N SER A 438 5.91 -4.69 10.25
CA SER A 438 5.26 -4.03 11.40
C SER A 438 4.75 -5.10 12.36
N GLY A 439 5.01 -4.95 13.67
CA GLY A 439 4.59 -5.91 14.69
C GLY A 439 5.72 -6.44 15.59
N THR A 440 5.46 -7.61 16.18
CA THR A 440 6.30 -8.31 17.16
C THR A 440 7.00 -9.52 16.52
N THR A 441 7.67 -10.36 17.31
CA THR A 441 8.28 -11.62 16.85
C THR A 441 7.27 -12.70 16.47
N GLU A 442 6.07 -12.67 17.05
CA GLU A 442 5.07 -13.74 16.89
C GLU A 442 3.91 -13.32 15.98
N MET A 443 3.66 -12.01 15.90
CA MET A 443 2.53 -11.45 15.15
C MET A 443 2.94 -10.13 14.48
N GLY A 444 2.55 -9.94 13.23
CA GLY A 444 2.80 -8.71 12.49
C GLY A 444 2.22 -8.70 11.09
N HIS A 445 2.67 -7.75 10.28
CA HIS A 445 2.30 -7.59 8.87
C HIS A 445 3.53 -7.22 8.04
N TYR A 446 3.70 -7.93 6.93
CA TYR A 446 4.78 -7.70 5.98
C TYR A 446 4.28 -6.91 4.78
N THR A 447 5.07 -5.93 4.35
CA THR A 447 4.86 -5.20 3.09
C THR A 447 6.15 -5.12 2.31
N SER A 448 6.05 -4.92 1.00
CA SER A 448 7.19 -4.92 0.09
C SER A 448 7.32 -3.58 -0.61
N ILE A 449 8.50 -2.98 -0.58
CA ILE A 449 8.84 -1.77 -1.33
C ILE A 449 9.76 -2.18 -2.48
N ILE A 450 9.33 -2.00 -3.71
CA ILE A 450 10.08 -2.40 -4.92
C ILE A 450 10.48 -1.16 -5.73
N LYS A 451 11.65 -1.20 -6.36
CA LYS A 451 12.11 -0.16 -7.28
C LYS A 451 11.93 -0.61 -8.72
N ASP A 452 11.34 0.24 -9.56
CA ASP A 452 11.20 -0.04 -10.98
C ASP A 452 12.42 0.37 -11.81
N ASN A 453 12.44 -0.08 -13.07
CA ASN A 453 13.52 0.23 -14.03
C ASN A 453 13.65 1.74 -14.34
N ASN A 454 12.62 2.55 -14.05
CA ASN A 454 12.65 4.01 -14.18
C ASN A 454 13.14 4.71 -12.91
N GLY A 455 13.43 3.94 -11.85
CA GLY A 455 13.88 4.43 -10.55
C GLY A 455 12.77 4.89 -9.61
N LYS A 456 11.48 4.71 -9.96
CA LYS A 456 10.36 4.98 -9.05
C LYS A 456 10.19 3.81 -8.06
N TRP A 457 9.64 4.12 -6.89
CA TRP A 457 9.38 3.14 -5.85
C TRP A 457 7.89 2.85 -5.73
N TRP A 458 7.57 1.62 -5.35
CA TRP A 458 6.19 1.13 -5.22
C TRP A 458 6.05 0.33 -3.94
N LYS A 459 4.99 0.58 -3.17
CA LYS A 459 4.62 -0.20 -1.98
C LYS A 459 3.56 -1.22 -2.36
N CYS A 460 3.94 -2.50 -2.31
CA CYS A 460 3.07 -3.65 -2.47
C CYS A 460 2.60 -4.11 -1.08
N ASN A 461 1.32 -3.87 -0.80
CA ASN A 461 0.63 -4.31 0.40
C ASN A 461 -0.54 -5.23 -0.01
N ASP A 462 -0.23 -6.52 -0.13
CA ASP A 462 -1.17 -7.53 -0.63
C ASP A 462 -1.84 -7.11 -1.95
N LYS A 463 -3.17 -6.94 -1.97
CA LYS A 463 -3.94 -6.56 -3.18
C LYS A 463 -3.69 -5.13 -3.63
N VAL A 464 -3.08 -4.30 -2.79
CA VAL A 464 -2.91 -2.87 -3.02
C VAL A 464 -1.46 -2.58 -3.38
N VAL A 465 -1.24 -2.02 -4.57
CA VAL A 465 0.06 -1.51 -5.01
C VAL A 465 -0.07 -0.03 -5.30
N VAL A 466 0.77 0.79 -4.67
CA VAL A 466 0.78 2.25 -4.80
C VAL A 466 2.19 2.77 -4.99
N GLU A 467 2.35 3.93 -5.63
CA GLU A 467 3.64 4.61 -5.71
C GLU A 467 4.10 4.99 -4.30
N TYR A 468 5.41 4.90 -4.05
CA TYR A 468 6.02 5.11 -2.75
C TYR A 468 7.10 6.18 -2.82
N ASN A 469 7.14 7.04 -1.82
CA ASN A 469 8.06 8.16 -1.79
C ASN A 469 9.46 7.72 -1.33
N GLU A 470 10.47 7.86 -2.19
CA GLU A 470 11.86 7.47 -1.89
C GLU A 470 12.38 8.08 -0.58
N LYS A 471 11.97 9.32 -0.22
CA LYS A 471 12.44 10.00 1.00
C LYS A 471 12.07 9.22 2.28
N ARG A 472 11.01 8.43 2.22
CA ARG A 472 10.50 7.66 3.36
C ARG A 472 11.19 6.33 3.57
N ILE A 473 11.90 5.82 2.58
CA ILE A 473 12.62 4.54 2.67
C ILE A 473 13.50 4.47 3.91
N LEU A 474 14.21 5.55 4.21
CA LEU A 474 15.09 5.62 5.37
C LEU A 474 14.28 5.77 6.66
N GLU A 475 13.25 6.63 6.67
CA GLU A 475 12.39 6.88 7.84
C GLU A 475 11.65 5.60 8.28
N ASP A 476 10.98 4.93 7.35
CA ASP A 476 10.15 3.75 7.61
C ASP A 476 11.01 2.47 7.73
N GLY A 477 12.15 2.43 7.04
CA GLY A 477 13.03 1.27 7.00
C GLY A 477 13.97 1.13 8.22
N TYR A 478 14.47 2.24 8.77
CA TYR A 478 15.47 2.16 9.85
C TYR A 478 14.92 1.58 11.15
N GLY A 479 13.61 1.79 11.39
CA GLY A 479 12.96 1.46 12.66
C GLY A 479 13.19 2.54 13.72
N THR A 480 12.30 2.58 14.70
CA THR A 480 12.39 3.49 15.85
C THR A 480 11.88 2.78 17.09
N VAL A 481 12.35 3.18 18.28
CA VAL A 481 11.89 2.60 19.57
C VAL A 481 10.36 2.68 19.71
N SER A 482 9.78 3.63 18.99
CA SER A 482 8.44 4.12 19.10
C SER A 482 7.47 3.55 18.05
N ASN A 483 7.97 2.99 16.94
CA ASN A 483 7.19 2.37 15.86
C ASN A 483 7.67 0.93 15.65
N SER A 484 6.75 0.01 15.45
CA SER A 484 7.09 -1.40 15.21
C SER A 484 7.49 -1.71 13.77
N LEU A 485 7.26 -0.79 12.83
CA LEU A 485 7.67 -0.87 11.44
C LEU A 485 9.19 -0.71 11.30
N SER A 486 9.79 -1.64 10.57
CA SER A 486 11.22 -1.60 10.25
C SER A 486 11.54 -2.57 9.11
N ALA A 487 12.62 -2.34 8.38
CA ALA A 487 13.11 -3.26 7.36
C ALA A 487 13.53 -4.61 7.98
N SER A 488 13.08 -5.69 7.37
CA SER A 488 13.47 -7.08 7.69
C SER A 488 14.37 -7.69 6.63
N ILE A 489 14.20 -7.33 5.35
CA ILE A 489 15.03 -7.81 4.24
C ILE A 489 15.38 -6.65 3.34
N LEU A 490 16.65 -6.55 2.92
CA LEU A 490 17.12 -5.59 1.93
C LEU A 490 17.57 -6.31 0.66
N PHE A 491 17.22 -5.76 -0.49
CA PHE A 491 17.64 -6.22 -1.80
C PHE A 491 18.51 -5.14 -2.44
N TYR A 492 19.79 -5.45 -2.65
CA TYR A 492 20.73 -4.59 -3.37
C TYR A 492 21.06 -5.19 -4.72
N LYS A 493 21.28 -4.33 -5.73
CA LYS A 493 21.77 -4.72 -7.05
C LYS A 493 23.07 -3.98 -7.37
N THR A 494 24.03 -4.64 -7.99
CA THR A 494 25.25 -3.99 -8.49
C THR A 494 24.91 -2.98 -9.56
N LYS A 495 25.54 -1.81 -9.51
CA LYS A 495 25.39 -0.79 -10.54
C LYS A 495 26.11 -1.25 -11.80
N GLU A 496 25.38 -1.46 -12.90
CA GLU A 496 26.01 -1.78 -14.18
C GLU A 496 26.95 -0.66 -14.63
N PRO A 497 28.13 -0.99 -15.19
CA PRO A 497 28.95 -0.01 -15.88
C PRO A 497 28.29 0.34 -17.23
N ASN A 498 27.67 1.52 -17.28
CA ASN A 498 27.12 2.21 -18.45
C ASN A 498 25.77 1.72 -19.01
N GLN A 499 24.69 2.34 -18.51
CA GLN A 499 23.66 2.88 -19.41
C GLN A 499 23.58 4.39 -19.19
N ILE A 500 23.85 5.12 -20.28
CA ILE A 500 23.81 6.58 -20.35
C ILE A 500 22.44 7.05 -19.90
N GLN A 501 22.40 7.77 -18.78
CA GLN A 501 21.23 8.52 -18.34
C GLN A 501 20.90 9.61 -19.37
N ASN A 502 20.10 9.27 -20.38
CA ASN A 502 19.26 10.27 -21.04
C ASN A 502 18.17 10.69 -20.05
N THR A 503 18.54 11.54 -19.11
CA THR A 503 17.58 12.24 -18.26
C THR A 503 16.92 13.35 -19.07
N ASN A 504 15.90 12.98 -19.85
CA ASN A 504 14.90 13.96 -20.26
C ASN A 504 14.13 14.37 -18.99
N LYS A 505 14.51 15.51 -18.43
CA LYS A 505 13.92 16.13 -17.24
C LYS A 505 12.51 16.71 -17.46
N GLU A 506 11.78 16.31 -18.49
CA GLU A 506 10.52 16.97 -18.88
C GLU A 506 9.24 16.13 -18.65
N GLN A 507 9.29 14.97 -17.99
CA GLN A 507 8.08 14.17 -17.71
C GLN A 507 7.72 13.97 -16.24
N VAL A 508 8.41 14.64 -15.30
CA VAL A 508 8.22 14.42 -13.86
C VAL A 508 6.97 15.11 -13.30
N GLN A 509 6.28 15.97 -14.05
CA GLN A 509 5.08 16.67 -13.56
C GLN A 509 3.76 15.94 -13.82
N ASN A 510 3.63 15.08 -14.84
CA ASN A 510 2.32 14.54 -15.20
C ASN A 510 1.91 13.24 -14.49
N ASN A 511 2.86 12.51 -13.87
CA ASN A 511 2.58 11.13 -13.39
C ASN A 511 2.18 11.02 -11.92
N ASN A 512 2.36 12.05 -11.09
CA ASN A 512 1.86 12.04 -9.70
C ASN A 512 0.35 12.35 -9.62
N GLU A 513 -0.25 12.80 -10.72
CA GLU A 513 -1.59 13.40 -10.73
C GLU A 513 -2.71 12.37 -10.97
N CYS A 514 -2.40 11.17 -11.49
CA CYS A 514 -3.39 10.13 -11.79
C CYS A 514 -3.74 9.23 -10.58
N ASN A 515 -2.87 9.14 -9.56
CA ASN A 515 -3.06 8.21 -8.43
C ASN A 515 -4.02 8.75 -7.35
N SER A 516 -4.05 10.07 -7.17
CA SER A 516 -4.97 10.80 -6.30
C SER A 516 -6.44 10.61 -6.73
N MET A 517 -6.63 10.54 -8.04
CA MET A 517 -7.89 10.37 -8.74
C MET A 517 -8.57 9.01 -8.49
N ASN A 518 -7.81 7.92 -8.50
CA ASN A 518 -8.32 6.57 -8.25
C ASN A 518 -8.98 6.44 -6.86
N ILE A 519 -8.52 7.21 -5.88
CA ILE A 519 -9.05 7.15 -4.52
C ILE A 519 -10.48 7.70 -4.45
N ILE A 520 -10.77 8.77 -5.20
CA ILE A 520 -12.06 9.47 -5.24
C ILE A 520 -13.09 8.67 -6.05
N VAL A 521 -12.71 8.12 -7.20
CA VAL A 521 -13.62 7.30 -8.04
C VAL A 521 -13.96 5.93 -7.43
N HIS A 522 -13.31 5.54 -6.34
CA HIS A 522 -13.65 4.34 -5.56
C HIS A 522 -14.24 4.69 -4.18
N ASP A 523 -14.65 5.94 -3.97
CA ASP A 523 -15.22 6.39 -2.70
C ASP A 523 -16.73 6.15 -2.63
N LYS A 524 -17.11 5.00 -2.07
CA LYS A 524 -18.52 4.61 -1.91
C LYS A 524 -19.41 5.68 -1.22
N GLN A 525 -18.88 6.46 -0.27
CA GLN A 525 -19.69 7.46 0.43
C GLN A 525 -20.07 8.62 -0.51
N LEU A 526 -19.13 9.04 -1.36
CA LEU A 526 -19.43 10.04 -2.40
C LEU A 526 -20.47 9.53 -3.39
N TYR A 527 -20.45 8.23 -3.74
CA TYR A 527 -21.46 7.61 -4.60
C TYR A 527 -22.85 7.68 -3.97
N GLU A 528 -22.99 7.13 -2.77
CA GLU A 528 -24.27 7.06 -2.06
C GLU A 528 -24.84 8.46 -1.80
N TRP A 529 -23.97 9.43 -1.48
CA TRP A 529 -24.38 10.81 -1.29
C TRP A 529 -24.83 11.47 -2.61
N THR A 530 -24.06 11.33 -3.69
CA THR A 530 -24.38 11.92 -5.01
C THR A 530 -25.67 11.33 -5.58
N GLU A 531 -25.84 10.01 -5.48
CA GLU A 531 -27.06 9.29 -5.86
C GLU A 531 -28.28 9.85 -5.11
N LYS A 532 -28.16 10.01 -3.78
CA LYS A 532 -29.24 10.57 -2.96
C LYS A 532 -29.61 11.99 -3.36
N GLN A 533 -28.65 12.87 -3.62
CA GLN A 533 -28.92 14.27 -3.98
C GLN A 533 -29.64 14.40 -5.33
N ILE A 534 -29.32 13.54 -6.29
CA ILE A 534 -29.91 13.56 -7.64
C ILE A 534 -31.34 13.00 -7.63
N ILE A 535 -31.60 11.93 -6.86
CA ILE A 535 -32.91 11.28 -6.79
C ILE A 535 -33.90 12.08 -5.93
N ASP A 536 -33.43 12.77 -4.87
CA ASP A 536 -34.31 13.55 -4.01
C ASP A 536 -34.84 14.80 -4.73
N SER A 537 -36.09 14.71 -5.18
CA SER A 537 -36.82 15.78 -5.87
C SER A 537 -36.96 17.09 -5.09
N SER A 538 -36.76 17.07 -3.77
CA SER A 538 -36.83 18.23 -2.87
C SER A 538 -35.47 18.91 -2.63
N SER A 539 -34.37 18.32 -3.11
CA SER A 539 -33.05 18.90 -2.95
C SER A 539 -32.92 20.19 -3.78
N GLN A 540 -32.49 21.29 -3.15
CA GLN A 540 -32.09 22.51 -3.85
C GLN A 540 -30.80 22.32 -4.69
N TRP A 541 -30.21 21.12 -4.65
CA TRP A 541 -28.82 20.83 -5.00
C TRP A 541 -28.72 19.98 -6.27
N LYS A 542 -29.53 20.33 -7.27
CA LYS A 542 -29.39 19.89 -8.66
C LYS A 542 -28.23 20.62 -9.36
N SER A 543 -27.15 20.91 -8.65
CA SER A 543 -26.06 21.73 -9.16
C SER A 543 -25.26 20.95 -10.21
N GLN A 544 -24.69 21.65 -11.19
CA GLN A 544 -23.95 21.05 -12.31
C GLN A 544 -22.81 20.15 -11.80
N GLU A 545 -22.27 20.49 -10.65
CA GLU A 545 -21.22 19.79 -9.94
C GLU A 545 -21.62 18.34 -9.57
N CYS A 546 -22.81 18.09 -9.02
CA CYS A 546 -23.25 16.72 -8.72
C CYS A 546 -23.37 15.86 -9.99
N ILE A 547 -23.75 16.48 -11.11
CA ILE A 547 -23.87 15.82 -12.41
C ILE A 547 -22.47 15.54 -12.99
N ASP A 548 -21.53 16.45 -12.78
CA ASP A 548 -20.14 16.35 -13.21
C ASP A 548 -19.38 15.25 -12.44
N LEU A 549 -19.51 15.20 -11.11
CA LEU A 549 -18.95 14.11 -10.28
C LEU A 549 -19.57 12.77 -10.63
N LEU A 550 -20.88 12.75 -10.89
CA LEU A 550 -21.53 11.52 -11.30
C LEU A 550 -21.04 11.07 -12.68
N THR A 551 -20.85 11.99 -13.61
CA THR A 551 -20.29 11.70 -14.94
C THR A 551 -18.91 11.08 -14.75
N LEU A 552 -18.02 11.68 -13.96
CA LEU A 552 -16.73 11.09 -13.63
C LEU A 552 -16.84 9.64 -13.12
N ILE A 553 -17.67 9.45 -12.10
CA ILE A 553 -17.93 8.15 -11.48
C ILE A 553 -18.44 7.13 -12.52
N LEU A 554 -19.34 7.57 -13.40
CA LEU A 554 -19.92 6.74 -14.45
C LEU A 554 -18.93 6.43 -15.57
N TYR A 555 -17.81 7.13 -15.71
CA TYR A 555 -16.81 6.83 -16.74
C TYR A 555 -15.54 6.13 -16.24
N LYS A 556 -15.19 6.23 -14.95
CA LYS A 556 -13.95 5.62 -14.40
C LYS A 556 -14.14 4.81 -13.11
N GLY A 557 -15.34 4.83 -12.54
CA GLY A 557 -15.56 4.38 -11.19
C GLY A 557 -16.26 3.03 -11.04
N GLU A 558 -16.50 2.61 -9.79
CA GLU A 558 -17.09 1.30 -9.46
C GLU A 558 -18.62 1.34 -9.39
N TYR A 559 -19.29 0.99 -10.48
CA TYR A 559 -20.75 1.02 -10.60
C TYR A 559 -21.51 0.13 -9.60
N SER A 560 -20.84 -0.85 -9.00
CA SER A 560 -21.41 -1.73 -7.97
C SER A 560 -21.88 -0.96 -6.73
N PHE A 561 -21.43 0.29 -6.55
CA PHE A 561 -21.79 1.14 -5.43
C PHE A 561 -23.13 1.86 -5.60
N PHE A 562 -23.67 1.96 -6.82
CA PHE A 562 -25.01 2.53 -7.05
C PHE A 562 -26.11 1.55 -6.68
N LYS A 563 -27.17 2.04 -6.04
CA LYS A 563 -28.37 1.26 -5.73
C LYS A 563 -29.32 1.21 -6.91
N ASP A 564 -29.50 2.32 -7.62
CA ASP A 564 -30.37 2.44 -8.79
C ASP A 564 -29.80 3.42 -9.83
N ILE A 565 -28.81 2.92 -10.57
CA ILE A 565 -28.16 3.67 -11.65
C ILE A 565 -29.11 4.03 -12.80
N HIS A 566 -30.17 3.23 -13.05
CA HIS A 566 -31.07 3.48 -14.17
C HIS A 566 -31.99 4.68 -13.90
N SER A 567 -32.56 4.76 -12.69
CA SER A 567 -33.33 5.93 -12.27
C SER A 567 -32.49 7.21 -12.32
N LEU A 568 -31.22 7.09 -11.95
CA LEU A 568 -30.24 8.17 -11.99
C LEU A 568 -30.01 8.67 -13.43
N ILE A 569 -29.73 7.76 -14.36
CA ILE A 569 -29.54 8.07 -15.80
C ILE A 569 -30.76 8.78 -16.37
N THR A 570 -31.98 8.25 -16.16
CA THR A 570 -33.21 8.89 -16.66
C THR A 570 -33.43 10.29 -16.08
N THR A 571 -33.01 10.52 -14.84
CA THR A 571 -33.09 11.84 -14.19
C THR A 571 -32.10 12.85 -14.80
N ILE A 572 -31.00 12.36 -15.36
CA ILE A 572 -29.89 13.14 -15.92
C ILE A 572 -30.05 13.38 -17.42
N GLU A 573 -30.61 12.42 -18.16
CA GLU A 573 -30.91 12.54 -19.60
C GLU A 573 -31.72 13.81 -19.93
N ASN A 574 -32.45 14.35 -18.95
CA ASN A 574 -33.22 15.59 -19.08
C ASN A 574 -32.42 16.88 -18.77
N LYS A 575 -31.10 16.80 -18.57
CA LYS A 575 -30.23 17.94 -18.24
C LYS A 575 -29.02 18.01 -19.19
N SER A 576 -28.66 19.22 -19.61
CA SER A 576 -27.43 19.46 -20.37
C SER A 576 -26.21 19.25 -19.48
N ILE A 577 -25.30 18.35 -19.86
CA ILE A 577 -24.09 18.04 -19.08
C ILE A 577 -22.91 18.82 -19.67
N SER A 578 -22.47 19.89 -19.00
CA SER A 578 -21.41 20.78 -19.51
C SER A 578 -20.08 20.05 -19.71
N ILE A 579 -19.74 19.11 -18.83
CA ILE A 579 -18.54 18.28 -18.99
C ILE A 579 -18.65 17.41 -20.24
N ILE A 580 -19.78 16.75 -20.49
CA ILE A 580 -19.94 15.94 -21.71
C ILE A 580 -19.86 16.80 -22.95
N GLN A 581 -20.41 18.02 -22.93
CA GLN A 581 -20.23 18.97 -24.03
C GLN A 581 -18.76 19.38 -24.21
N GLU A 582 -17.99 19.55 -23.14
CA GLU A 582 -16.56 19.83 -23.22
C GLU A 582 -15.74 18.62 -23.71
N LEU A 583 -16.05 17.41 -23.22
CA LEU A 583 -15.48 16.12 -23.66
C LEU A 583 -15.73 15.91 -25.15
N VAL A 584 -16.97 16.17 -25.59
CA VAL A 584 -17.40 16.14 -26.99
C VAL A 584 -16.71 17.23 -27.80
N SER A 585 -16.41 18.42 -27.25
CA SER A 585 -15.74 19.48 -28.02
C SER A 585 -14.26 19.22 -28.27
N LYS A 586 -13.60 18.37 -27.47
CA LYS A 586 -12.18 17.97 -27.58
C LYS A 586 -11.94 16.76 -28.54
N GLN A 587 -12.89 16.49 -29.46
CA GLN A 587 -13.02 15.35 -30.41
C GLN A 587 -11.72 14.72 -30.97
N ASN A 588 -11.11 13.73 -30.30
CA ASN A 588 -10.04 12.92 -30.93
C ASN A 588 -10.14 11.39 -30.68
N GLU A 589 -10.53 10.94 -29.49
CA GLU A 589 -10.60 9.50 -29.12
C GLU A 589 -11.88 9.17 -28.32
N LEU A 590 -12.29 7.89 -28.29
CA LEU A 590 -13.40 7.41 -27.43
C LEU A 590 -12.96 7.38 -25.96
N PRO A 591 -13.86 7.63 -24.99
CA PRO A 591 -13.60 7.42 -23.57
C PRO A 591 -13.09 6.01 -23.30
N THR A 592 -12.09 5.86 -22.41
CA THR A 592 -11.40 4.57 -22.29
C THR A 592 -12.31 3.42 -21.88
N ILE A 593 -13.36 3.67 -21.09
CA ILE A 593 -14.31 2.65 -20.65
C ILE A 593 -14.94 1.85 -21.81
N ILE A 594 -15.14 2.51 -22.95
CA ILE A 594 -15.66 1.87 -24.17
C ILE A 594 -14.57 0.95 -24.76
N THR A 595 -13.33 1.43 -24.85
CA THR A 595 -12.19 0.62 -25.31
C THR A 595 -11.80 -0.49 -24.31
N ASP A 596 -11.93 -0.24 -23.01
CA ASP A 596 -11.61 -1.13 -21.89
C ASP A 596 -12.58 -2.30 -21.84
N CYS A 597 -13.86 -2.05 -22.17
CA CYS A 597 -14.85 -3.09 -22.39
C CYS A 597 -14.42 -4.03 -23.53
N ILE A 598 -14.01 -3.49 -24.68
CA ILE A 598 -13.59 -4.28 -25.84
C ILE A 598 -12.39 -5.17 -25.48
N VAL A 599 -11.42 -4.64 -24.73
CA VAL A 599 -10.23 -5.40 -24.27
C VAL A 599 -10.52 -6.35 -23.10
N GLY A 600 -11.77 -6.38 -22.58
CA GLY A 600 -12.20 -7.31 -21.54
C GLY A 600 -11.84 -6.88 -20.11
N THR A 601 -11.49 -5.61 -19.92
CA THR A 601 -11.13 -5.05 -18.59
C THR A 601 -12.29 -4.37 -17.87
N THR A 602 -13.43 -4.18 -18.55
CA THR A 602 -14.69 -3.65 -18.00
C THR A 602 -15.90 -4.40 -18.59
N THR A 603 -17.07 -4.33 -17.95
CA THR A 603 -18.29 -5.01 -18.42
C THR A 603 -19.00 -4.23 -19.54
N LEU A 604 -19.67 -4.97 -20.44
CA LEU A 604 -20.51 -4.38 -21.49
C LEU A 604 -21.61 -3.46 -20.93
N LYS A 605 -22.22 -3.84 -19.81
CA LYS A 605 -23.25 -3.04 -19.14
C LYS A 605 -22.76 -1.62 -18.85
N HIS A 606 -21.52 -1.50 -18.37
CA HIS A 606 -20.93 -0.21 -18.01
C HIS A 606 -20.62 0.64 -19.25
N ALA A 607 -20.06 0.04 -20.30
CA ALA A 607 -19.82 0.75 -21.54
C ALA A 607 -21.12 1.25 -22.22
N LEU A 608 -22.20 0.46 -22.14
CA LEU A 608 -23.52 0.87 -22.65
C LEU A 608 -24.09 2.06 -21.85
N ILE A 609 -23.95 2.05 -20.53
CA ILE A 609 -24.34 3.19 -19.67
C ILE A 609 -23.56 4.46 -20.05
N CYS A 610 -22.26 4.36 -20.30
CA CYS A 610 -21.46 5.50 -20.75
C CYS A 610 -21.92 6.05 -22.10
N ILE A 611 -22.33 5.18 -23.01
CA ILE A 611 -22.89 5.54 -24.31
C ILE A 611 -24.23 6.28 -24.11
N GLU A 612 -25.10 5.80 -23.23
CA GLU A 612 -26.40 6.44 -22.93
C GLU A 612 -26.29 7.87 -22.34
N LEU A 613 -25.16 8.21 -21.70
CA LEU A 613 -24.93 9.54 -21.12
C LEU A 613 -24.51 10.60 -22.15
N PHE A 614 -24.02 10.20 -23.32
CA PHE A 614 -23.70 11.18 -24.37
C PHE A 614 -24.98 11.90 -24.84
N ASP A 615 -24.88 13.21 -25.00
CA ASP A 615 -25.98 14.02 -25.53
C ASP A 615 -26.39 13.46 -26.91
N LYS A 616 -27.67 13.09 -27.05
CA LYS A 616 -28.27 12.41 -28.22
C LYS A 616 -28.40 13.33 -29.45
N SER A 617 -27.63 14.41 -29.52
CA SER A 617 -27.52 15.19 -30.75
C SER A 617 -27.05 14.29 -31.90
N SER A 618 -27.57 14.52 -33.09
CA SER A 618 -27.23 13.71 -34.28
C SER A 618 -25.72 13.69 -34.54
N GLU A 619 -25.01 14.77 -34.24
CA GLU A 619 -23.57 14.91 -34.44
C GLU A 619 -22.74 14.00 -33.52
N ASN A 620 -23.13 13.90 -32.23
CA ASN A 620 -22.42 13.07 -31.25
C ASN A 620 -22.63 11.58 -31.51
N ASN A 621 -23.87 11.20 -31.84
CA ASN A 621 -24.22 9.81 -32.15
C ASN A 621 -23.40 9.33 -33.36
N THR A 622 -23.31 10.15 -34.40
CA THR A 622 -22.49 9.90 -35.59
C THR A 622 -21.00 9.78 -35.25
N TRP A 623 -20.49 10.64 -34.36
CA TRP A 623 -19.08 10.59 -33.94
C TRP A 623 -18.74 9.28 -33.20
N ILE A 624 -19.57 8.86 -32.23
CA ILE A 624 -19.37 7.60 -31.48
C ILE A 624 -19.36 6.41 -32.43
N ALA A 625 -20.36 6.32 -33.32
CA ALA A 625 -20.47 5.25 -34.31
C ALA A 625 -19.24 5.19 -35.23
N THR A 626 -18.78 6.36 -35.72
CA THR A 626 -17.58 6.46 -36.55
C THR A 626 -16.34 5.93 -35.82
N LYS A 627 -16.14 6.34 -34.56
CA LYS A 627 -14.99 5.89 -33.78
C LYS A 627 -15.04 4.41 -33.42
N LEU A 628 -16.21 3.84 -33.14
CA LEU A 628 -16.36 2.40 -32.93
C LEU A 628 -15.96 1.61 -34.18
N VAL A 629 -16.28 2.10 -35.38
CA VAL A 629 -15.87 1.47 -36.64
C VAL A 629 -14.38 1.57 -36.90
N GLU A 630 -13.75 2.70 -36.57
CA GLU A 630 -12.28 2.84 -36.65
C GLU A 630 -11.52 1.83 -35.76
N LEU A 631 -12.18 1.26 -34.73
CA LEU A 631 -11.58 0.26 -33.84
C LEU A 631 -11.64 -1.16 -34.40
N ILE A 632 -12.57 -1.48 -35.29
CA ILE A 632 -12.76 -2.82 -35.86
C ILE A 632 -11.47 -3.42 -36.44
N PRO A 633 -10.69 -2.71 -37.30
CA PRO A 633 -9.43 -3.24 -37.82
C PRO A 633 -8.30 -3.33 -36.79
N LYS A 634 -8.43 -2.69 -35.62
CA LYS A 634 -7.40 -2.70 -34.56
C LYS A 634 -7.50 -3.92 -33.64
N TYR A 635 -8.66 -4.56 -33.59
CA TYR A 635 -8.93 -5.72 -32.75
C TYR A 635 -9.09 -6.99 -33.60
N THR A 636 -8.65 -8.13 -33.07
CA THR A 636 -8.44 -9.34 -33.89
C THR A 636 -9.23 -10.56 -33.42
N THR A 637 -9.90 -10.49 -32.27
CA THR A 637 -10.62 -11.63 -31.69
C THR A 637 -12.14 -11.54 -31.91
N SER A 638 -12.80 -12.68 -32.13
CA SER A 638 -14.27 -12.77 -32.28
C SER A 638 -15.01 -12.21 -31.05
N HIS A 639 -14.46 -12.37 -29.84
CA HIS A 639 -15.03 -11.80 -28.62
C HIS A 639 -15.03 -10.26 -28.64
N GLN A 640 -13.92 -9.64 -29.05
CA GLN A 640 -13.81 -8.18 -29.20
C GLN A 640 -14.79 -7.65 -30.25
N HIS A 641 -14.89 -8.34 -31.39
CA HIS A 641 -15.84 -7.98 -32.45
C HIS A 641 -17.30 -8.12 -32.03
N ASN A 642 -17.64 -9.14 -31.23
CA ASN A 642 -18.97 -9.30 -30.65
C ASN A 642 -19.33 -8.15 -29.70
N LEU A 643 -18.39 -7.72 -28.85
CA LEU A 643 -18.59 -6.58 -27.95
C LEU A 643 -18.75 -5.27 -28.73
N LEU A 644 -17.92 -5.03 -29.76
CA LEU A 644 -18.07 -3.90 -30.68
C LEU A 644 -19.45 -3.89 -31.34
N SER A 645 -19.93 -5.04 -31.80
CA SER A 645 -21.27 -5.19 -32.38
C SER A 645 -22.38 -4.77 -31.40
N LYS A 646 -22.33 -5.25 -30.16
CA LYS A 646 -23.32 -4.90 -29.14
C LYS A 646 -23.29 -3.41 -28.75
N LEU A 647 -22.11 -2.80 -28.70
CA LEU A 647 -21.99 -1.36 -28.47
C LEU A 647 -22.57 -0.57 -29.63
N PHE A 648 -22.35 -1.04 -30.86
CA PHE A 648 -22.86 -0.41 -32.07
C PHE A 648 -24.38 -0.51 -32.21
N VAL A 649 -24.98 -1.67 -31.89
CA VAL A 649 -26.44 -1.87 -31.88
C VAL A 649 -27.12 -0.86 -30.95
N LYS A 650 -26.47 -0.49 -29.85
CA LYS A 650 -27.02 0.55 -28.96
C LYS A 650 -27.04 1.93 -29.60
N CYS A 651 -26.06 2.23 -30.47
CA CYS A 651 -26.06 3.44 -31.27
C CYS A 651 -27.11 3.42 -32.39
N GLU A 652 -27.48 2.25 -32.92
CA GLU A 652 -28.56 2.07 -33.92
C GLU A 652 -29.88 2.68 -33.44
N GLU A 653 -30.22 2.54 -32.15
CA GLU A 653 -31.42 3.16 -31.55
C GLU A 653 -31.47 4.69 -31.69
N TRP A 654 -30.34 5.33 -32.02
CA TRP A 654 -30.21 6.78 -32.23
C TRP A 654 -30.31 7.22 -33.69
N PHE A 655 -30.03 6.31 -34.63
CA PHE A 655 -30.16 6.56 -36.05
C PHE A 655 -31.60 6.23 -36.43
N GLY A 656 -32.43 7.25 -36.61
CA GLY A 656 -33.80 7.05 -37.07
C GLY A 656 -33.80 6.37 -38.45
N LEU A 657 -34.82 5.56 -38.72
CA LEU A 657 -35.02 4.95 -40.05
C LEU A 657 -35.21 6.06 -41.10
N GLY A 658 -34.18 6.32 -41.93
CA GLY A 658 -34.12 7.43 -42.89
C GLY A 658 -33.08 7.22 -44.00
N GLU A 659 -32.86 8.21 -44.88
CA GLU A 659 -31.84 8.13 -45.92
C GLU A 659 -30.43 8.12 -45.33
N ALA A 660 -29.58 7.20 -45.83
CA ALA A 660 -28.20 7.06 -45.36
C ALA A 660 -27.43 8.39 -45.50
N THR A 661 -27.02 8.93 -44.37
CA THR A 661 -26.17 10.10 -44.25
C THR A 661 -24.79 9.85 -44.88
N PRO A 662 -24.08 10.89 -45.35
CA PRO A 662 -22.70 10.76 -45.86
C PRO A 662 -21.73 10.10 -44.86
N TYR A 663 -22.05 10.15 -43.56
CA TYR A 663 -21.29 9.52 -42.50
C TYR A 663 -21.53 8.01 -42.42
N GLU A 664 -22.77 7.55 -42.55
CA GLU A 664 -23.07 6.11 -42.66
C GLU A 664 -22.38 5.48 -43.86
N MET A 665 -22.28 6.22 -44.98
CA MET A 665 -21.48 5.80 -46.15
C MET A 665 -19.97 5.73 -45.86
N THR A 666 -19.45 6.60 -45.01
CA THR A 666 -18.04 6.59 -44.58
C THR A 666 -17.74 5.39 -43.67
N ILE A 667 -18.65 5.10 -42.73
CA ILE A 667 -18.62 3.94 -41.84
C ILE A 667 -18.67 2.64 -42.66
N LEU A 668 -19.58 2.54 -43.63
CA LEU A 668 -19.66 1.41 -44.57
C LEU A 668 -18.37 1.24 -45.38
N HIS A 669 -17.78 2.34 -45.86
CA HIS A 669 -16.51 2.31 -46.59
C HIS A 669 -15.36 1.79 -45.71
N LEU A 670 -15.26 2.23 -44.46
CA LEU A 670 -14.24 1.76 -43.50
C LEU A 670 -14.41 0.27 -43.15
N LEU A 671 -15.66 -0.19 -42.97
CA LEU A 671 -15.98 -1.59 -42.71
C LEU A 671 -15.58 -2.49 -43.87
N VAL A 672 -16.00 -2.16 -45.11
CA VAL A 672 -15.74 -2.97 -46.32
C VAL A 672 -14.24 -3.14 -46.61
N HIS A 673 -13.41 -2.20 -46.17
CA HIS A 673 -11.95 -2.23 -46.38
C HIS A 673 -11.16 -2.77 -45.18
N SER A 674 -11.82 -3.23 -44.10
CA SER A 674 -11.14 -3.85 -42.96
C SER A 674 -10.74 -5.30 -43.28
N SER A 675 -9.46 -5.63 -43.08
CA SER A 675 -8.89 -6.96 -43.40
C SER A 675 -9.24 -8.07 -42.40
N SER A 676 -10.04 -7.78 -41.37
CA SER A 676 -10.29 -8.67 -40.22
C SER A 676 -11.76 -8.64 -39.76
N LEU A 677 -12.71 -8.85 -40.67
CA LEU A 677 -14.14 -8.93 -40.35
C LEU A 677 -14.52 -10.34 -39.90
N SER A 678 -14.97 -10.50 -38.65
CA SER A 678 -15.64 -11.73 -38.18
C SER A 678 -17.07 -11.83 -38.71
N GLU A 679 -17.72 -13.00 -38.59
CA GLU A 679 -19.13 -13.21 -38.93
C GLU A 679 -20.06 -12.26 -38.12
N GLU A 680 -19.69 -11.92 -36.89
CA GLU A 680 -20.41 -10.93 -36.06
C GLU A 680 -20.22 -9.49 -36.57
N SER A 681 -19.11 -9.18 -37.23
CA SER A 681 -18.87 -7.87 -37.87
C SER A 681 -19.75 -7.69 -39.12
N TYR A 682 -20.18 -8.79 -39.74
CA TYR A 682 -21.16 -8.80 -40.83
C TYR A 682 -22.59 -8.49 -40.34
N GLN A 683 -22.95 -8.83 -39.10
CA GLN A 683 -24.25 -8.45 -38.52
C GLN A 683 -24.34 -6.93 -38.30
N LEU A 684 -23.21 -6.32 -37.93
CA LEU A 684 -23.00 -4.88 -37.80
C LEU A 684 -23.25 -4.14 -39.14
N LEU A 685 -22.75 -4.70 -40.25
CA LEU A 685 -23.02 -4.23 -41.61
C LEU A 685 -24.50 -4.33 -41.98
N LEU A 686 -25.16 -5.45 -41.67
CA LEU A 686 -26.57 -5.67 -41.97
C LEU A 686 -27.51 -4.72 -41.20
N ILE A 687 -27.10 -4.32 -40.00
CA ILE A 687 -27.78 -3.31 -39.18
C ILE A 687 -27.70 -1.93 -39.81
N LEU A 688 -26.51 -1.50 -40.25
CA LEU A 688 -26.28 -0.20 -40.90
C LEU A 688 -26.98 -0.04 -42.27
N PHE A 689 -27.27 -1.15 -42.95
CA PHE A 689 -27.91 -1.16 -44.27
C PHE A 689 -29.45 -1.15 -44.20
N LYS A 690 -30.03 -1.32 -43.02
CA LYS A 690 -31.48 -1.50 -42.81
C LYS A 690 -32.16 -0.18 -42.50
#